data_AF-A3WCH3-F1
#
_entry.id   AF-A3WCH3-F1
#
_cell.length_a   1.000
_cell.length_b   1.000
_cell.length_c   1.000
_cell.angle_alpha   90.00
_cell.angle_beta   90.00
_cell.angle_gamma   90.00
#
_symmetry.space_group_name_H-M   'P 1'
#
loop_
_entity.id
_entity.type
_entity.pdbx_description
1 polymer ?
#
loop_
_entity_poly.entity_id
_entity_poly.type
_entity_poly.pdbx_seq_one_letter_code
_entity_poly.pdbx_strand_id
1 'polypeptide(L)'
;MGRWLAIWNILFVMLFLGGAAPSHAQSVPTSYSAANTPHFAPFAADLRSPIGRDLQTRNKVRSAIWAASQHTGVDYRYLLAKAQIESGLNPDAKARGSTATGLYQFIETTWLVSLDRYEAQLFTSLPIRGTNGQAGLSRRAKLALRDDPRMSAMMAAAYTLENGRALRSVLGREAVSRELYLAHFLGTGGAKRFLSAWLRNPHASAASLFPRAARSNRPIFSDRRGQMRSLDQVLRYIDVKLMEASKLTMGKIEAGLAKLSDCQIIILVEGFKRVTEETAETCDGETPASYTAPRSIGRGTLAVSGDHIALPCHHIEMCYLSRMSTSTITQVRELVETGAYTKAGIARAAGLHANTLRDASEPDWNPTAETLAKLQRFLDANDDSPVLVGIEEIIDEARNGRMYILVDDEDRENEGDLIIPAQMATPAAINFMATHGRGLICLALDKGRVDQLGLDPMSRNNKESMQTAFTVSIEAKKGVTTGISAADRARTVSVAIDATKGADDIVTPGHVFPLMARDGGTLVRAGHTEAAVDISRLAGLNPSGVICEIMNEDGSMARLDDLVDFARKHSLKIGTIRDLIAYRMRNDHLVERIDERSFESDYGGQWRLITYTNKVSGGEAYVLQKGHVVPGEPTLARVHPISVFDDVLGQPGPRKRTLQRAMGAIGEHGSGVIVILTNRIGGDEWTRDEQDRNIGIGSQILADLGVHDMVLLSNTRPELVALDGYGLTITDHMPIPE
;
A
#
# COMPACT_ATOMS: atom_id res chain seq x y z
N MET A 1 38.34 1.61 20.90
CA MET A 1 38.59 1.38 19.45
C MET A 1 37.33 1.21 18.60
N GLY A 2 36.42 0.26 18.87
CA GLY A 2 35.30 -0.06 17.94
C GLY A 2 34.40 1.10 17.45
N ARG A 3 34.15 2.13 18.27
CA ARG A 3 33.34 3.31 17.85
C ARG A 3 34.02 4.22 16.82
N TRP A 4 35.36 4.24 16.74
CA TRP A 4 36.09 5.13 15.82
C TRP A 4 36.01 4.67 14.36
N LEU A 5 35.91 3.36 14.12
CA LEU A 5 35.83 2.78 12.76
C LEU A 5 34.48 3.02 12.06
N ALA A 6 33.38 3.15 12.83
CA ALA A 6 32.08 3.53 12.27
C ALA A 6 32.06 5.00 11.80
N ILE A 7 32.71 5.89 12.56
CA ILE A 7 32.88 7.31 12.23
C ILE A 7 33.76 7.46 10.97
N TRP A 8 34.85 6.69 10.88
CA TRP A 8 35.74 6.71 9.71
C TRP A 8 35.02 6.34 8.41
N ASN A 9 34.17 5.30 8.39
CA ASN A 9 33.39 4.92 7.20
C ASN A 9 32.37 6.00 6.77
N ILE A 10 31.82 6.78 7.71
CA ILE A 10 30.88 7.86 7.39
C ILE A 10 31.62 9.10 6.86
N LEU A 11 32.75 9.46 7.48
CA LEU A 11 33.61 10.54 7.00
C LEU A 11 34.25 10.25 5.63
N PHE A 12 34.65 9.00 5.36
CA PHE A 12 35.22 8.60 4.07
C PHE A 12 34.23 8.79 2.90
N VAL A 13 32.92 8.64 3.15
CA VAL A 13 31.86 8.91 2.16
C VAL A 13 31.58 10.41 2.01
N MET A 14 31.79 11.23 3.04
CA MET A 14 31.64 12.69 2.95
C MET A 14 32.84 13.39 2.29
N LEU A 15 34.07 12.95 2.55
CA LEU A 15 35.31 13.60 2.10
C LEU A 15 35.50 13.63 0.58
N PHE A 16 34.83 12.75 -0.19
CA PHE A 16 34.92 12.73 -1.66
C PHE A 16 33.70 13.33 -2.40
N LEU A 17 32.73 13.90 -1.69
CA LEU A 17 31.59 14.61 -2.31
C LEU A 17 31.86 16.10 -2.58
N GLY A 18 33.03 16.61 -2.20
CA GLY A 18 33.51 17.96 -2.49
C GLY A 18 34.40 18.04 -3.74
N GLY A 19 33.86 17.73 -4.91
CA GLY A 19 34.60 17.76 -6.17
C GLY A 19 34.89 19.16 -6.70
N ALA A 20 35.96 19.81 -6.23
CA ALA A 20 36.64 20.84 -7.02
C ALA A 20 37.40 20.17 -8.18
N ALA A 21 37.25 20.67 -9.40
CA ALA A 21 37.81 20.04 -10.59
C ALA A 21 39.32 20.33 -10.76
N PRO A 22 40.13 19.31 -11.12
CA PRO A 22 41.43 19.54 -11.74
C PRO A 22 41.39 19.29 -13.25
N SER A 23 42.00 20.20 -14.00
CA SER A 23 42.30 20.07 -15.42
C SER A 23 43.54 19.21 -15.68
N HIS A 24 43.60 18.67 -16.91
CA HIS A 24 44.73 17.97 -17.55
C HIS A 24 44.95 16.50 -17.21
N ALA A 25 45.36 15.78 -18.26
CA ALA A 25 45.54 14.34 -18.29
C ALA A 25 47.00 13.96 -18.02
N GLN A 26 47.23 12.82 -17.37
CA GLN A 26 48.43 12.02 -17.58
C GLN A 26 48.21 10.53 -17.20
N SER A 27 49.19 9.71 -17.55
CA SER A 27 49.12 8.26 -17.71
C SER A 27 48.95 7.43 -16.44
N VAL A 28 48.29 6.28 -16.59
CA VAL A 28 48.27 5.16 -15.63
C VAL A 28 49.65 4.48 -15.54
N PRO A 29 50.16 4.20 -14.34
CA PRO A 29 51.09 3.09 -14.10
C PRO A 29 50.37 1.88 -13.48
N THR A 30 50.77 0.70 -13.91
CA THR A 30 50.27 -0.60 -13.45
C THR A 30 50.86 -1.06 -12.12
N SER A 31 50.17 -2.03 -11.49
CA SER A 31 50.60 -2.88 -10.36
C SER A 31 50.51 -2.29 -8.94
N TYR A 32 49.68 -2.92 -8.10
CA TYR A 32 50.03 -3.33 -6.73
C TYR A 32 49.22 -4.59 -6.36
N SER A 33 49.76 -5.41 -5.45
CA SER A 33 49.37 -6.81 -5.25
C SER A 33 48.24 -7.03 -4.24
N ALA A 34 47.66 -8.24 -4.27
CA ALA A 34 46.68 -8.69 -3.29
C ALA A 34 47.34 -9.13 -1.97
N ALA A 35 47.22 -8.30 -0.93
CA ALA A 35 47.35 -8.67 0.47
C ALA A 35 46.62 -7.64 1.36
N ASN A 36 46.12 -8.07 2.52
CA ASN A 36 45.42 -7.26 3.55
C ASN A 36 44.00 -6.77 3.22
N THR A 37 43.04 -7.69 3.23
CA THR A 37 41.63 -7.38 3.59
C THR A 37 41.42 -7.52 5.10
N PRO A 38 40.99 -6.48 5.83
CA PRO A 38 40.65 -6.60 7.25
C PRO A 38 39.30 -7.32 7.41
N HIS A 39 39.26 -8.36 8.25
CA HIS A 39 38.00 -8.99 8.66
C HIS A 39 37.21 -8.07 9.59
N PHE A 40 36.02 -7.63 9.15
CA PHE A 40 35.01 -7.01 10.00
C PHE A 40 33.90 -8.02 10.32
N ALA A 41 33.70 -8.32 11.61
CA ALA A 41 32.51 -9.05 12.06
C ALA A 41 31.29 -8.10 12.06
N PRO A 42 30.14 -8.51 11.50
CA PRO A 42 28.98 -7.63 11.38
C PRO A 42 28.17 -7.54 12.67
N PHE A 43 27.58 -6.36 12.91
CA PHE A 43 26.59 -6.12 13.95
C PHE A 43 25.29 -6.86 13.57
N ALA A 44 24.85 -7.82 14.39
CA ALA A 44 23.73 -8.70 14.06
C ALA A 44 22.36 -8.05 14.34
N ALA A 45 21.86 -7.27 13.38
CA ALA A 45 20.40 -7.12 13.23
C ALA A 45 19.81 -8.44 12.73
N ASP A 46 18.58 -8.80 13.14
CA ASP A 46 17.96 -10.04 12.66
C ASP A 46 17.59 -9.96 11.17
N LEU A 47 18.49 -10.50 10.34
CA LEU A 47 18.40 -10.58 8.89
C LEU A 47 17.23 -11.44 8.38
N ARG A 48 16.52 -12.17 9.26
CA ARG A 48 15.33 -12.97 8.89
C ARG A 48 14.04 -12.16 8.93
N SER A 49 14.00 -11.09 9.71
CA SER A 49 12.84 -10.18 9.78
C SER A 49 12.54 -9.56 8.39
N PRO A 50 11.27 -9.25 8.05
CA PRO A 50 10.93 -8.59 6.80
C PRO A 50 11.62 -7.22 6.65
N ILE A 51 11.76 -6.48 7.75
CA ILE A 51 12.49 -5.21 7.83
C ILE A 51 13.99 -5.43 7.56
N GLY A 52 14.59 -6.46 8.16
CA GLY A 52 15.97 -6.86 7.90
C GLY A 52 16.22 -7.26 6.45
N ARG A 53 15.29 -8.00 5.82
CA ARG A 53 15.34 -8.36 4.40
C ARG A 53 15.17 -7.16 3.48
N ASP A 54 14.22 -6.25 3.74
CA ASP A 54 14.03 -5.01 3.00
C ASP A 54 15.25 -4.08 3.09
N LEU A 55 15.84 -3.90 4.29
CA LEU A 55 17.12 -3.19 4.44
C LEU A 55 18.25 -3.88 3.69
N GLN A 56 18.37 -5.21 3.77
CA GLN A 56 19.44 -5.94 3.09
C GLN A 56 19.30 -5.85 1.56
N THR A 57 18.08 -5.94 1.01
CA THR A 57 17.80 -5.78 -0.42
C THR A 57 18.04 -4.34 -0.88
N ARG A 58 17.57 -3.33 -0.15
CA ARG A 58 17.85 -1.91 -0.46
C ARG A 58 19.34 -1.59 -0.43
N ASN A 59 20.09 -2.17 0.51
CA ASN A 59 21.54 -2.04 0.58
C ASN A 59 22.23 -2.73 -0.62
N LYS A 60 21.82 -3.97 -0.97
CA LYS A 60 22.31 -4.68 -2.17
C LYS A 60 22.06 -3.88 -3.46
N VAL A 61 20.85 -3.33 -3.63
CA VAL A 61 20.47 -2.49 -4.78
C VAL A 61 21.33 -1.22 -4.84
N ARG A 62 21.49 -0.51 -3.73
CA ARG A 62 22.34 0.70 -3.68
C ARG A 62 23.81 0.38 -3.98
N SER A 63 24.36 -0.70 -3.43
CA SER A 63 25.72 -1.15 -3.73
C SER A 63 25.89 -1.56 -5.21
N ALA A 64 24.88 -2.17 -5.82
CA ALA A 64 24.89 -2.50 -7.25
C ALA A 64 24.89 -1.24 -8.14
N ILE A 65 24.06 -0.24 -7.81
CA ILE A 65 24.02 1.05 -8.51
C ILE A 65 25.34 1.81 -8.33
N TRP A 66 25.92 1.80 -7.14
CA TRP A 66 27.24 2.38 -6.87
C TRP A 66 28.33 1.70 -7.70
N ALA A 67 28.38 0.38 -7.72
CA ALA A 67 29.37 -0.38 -8.51
C ALA A 67 29.25 -0.09 -10.01
N ALA A 68 28.03 0.03 -10.55
CA ALA A 68 27.82 0.42 -11.95
C ALA A 68 28.29 1.86 -12.23
N SER A 69 28.03 2.80 -11.32
CA SER A 69 28.52 4.18 -11.40
C SER A 69 30.05 4.23 -11.43
N GLN A 70 30.73 3.57 -10.48
CA GLN A 70 32.20 3.54 -10.41
C GLN A 70 32.84 2.87 -11.63
N HIS A 71 32.22 1.83 -12.20
CA HIS A 71 32.77 1.13 -13.36
C HIS A 71 32.60 1.88 -14.69
N THR A 72 31.57 2.73 -14.81
CA THR A 72 31.20 3.37 -16.09
C THR A 72 31.45 4.88 -16.12
N GLY A 73 31.65 5.51 -14.96
CA GLY A 73 31.72 6.97 -14.83
C GLY A 73 30.36 7.68 -14.93
N VAL A 74 29.24 6.96 -15.01
CA VAL A 74 27.90 7.55 -14.98
C VAL A 74 27.57 7.99 -13.55
N ASP A 75 27.04 9.20 -13.38
CA ASP A 75 26.69 9.75 -12.06
C ASP A 75 25.76 8.82 -11.25
N TYR A 76 26.16 8.56 -10.00
CA TYR A 76 25.43 7.72 -9.07
C TYR A 76 24.04 8.29 -8.75
N ARG A 77 23.92 9.61 -8.56
CA ARG A 77 22.63 10.25 -8.21
C ARG A 77 21.63 10.11 -9.35
N TYR A 78 22.07 10.26 -10.60
CA TYR A 78 21.25 10.01 -11.80
C TYR A 78 20.78 8.56 -11.90
N LEU A 79 21.70 7.58 -11.76
CA LEU A 79 21.32 6.15 -11.81
C LEU A 79 20.33 5.79 -10.68
N LEU A 80 20.58 6.29 -9.47
CA LEU A 80 19.72 6.08 -8.30
C LEU A 80 18.33 6.71 -8.48
N ALA A 81 18.26 7.97 -8.93
CA ALA A 81 17.01 8.66 -9.23
C ALA A 81 16.23 7.94 -10.34
N LYS A 82 16.92 7.47 -11.39
CA LYS A 82 16.32 6.68 -12.45
C LYS A 82 15.72 5.37 -11.92
N ALA A 83 16.47 4.58 -11.15
CA ALA A 83 15.95 3.35 -10.54
C ALA A 83 14.75 3.61 -9.59
N GLN A 84 14.81 4.70 -8.82
CA GLN A 84 13.70 5.14 -7.96
C GLN A 84 12.44 5.53 -8.75
N ILE A 85 12.60 6.10 -9.96
CA ILE A 85 11.49 6.46 -10.85
C ILE A 85 10.89 5.24 -11.56
N GLU A 86 11.73 4.35 -12.11
CA GLU A 86 11.25 3.24 -12.94
C GLU A 86 10.72 2.05 -12.12
N SER A 87 11.27 1.79 -10.93
CA SER A 87 10.92 0.61 -10.13
C SER A 87 10.72 0.86 -8.63
N GLY A 88 10.89 2.10 -8.15
CA GLY A 88 10.89 2.37 -6.72
C GLY A 88 12.07 1.76 -5.96
N LEU A 89 13.17 1.45 -6.65
CA LEU A 89 14.31 0.64 -6.18
C LEU A 89 13.98 -0.86 -5.94
N ASN A 90 12.85 -1.37 -6.43
CA ASN A 90 12.51 -2.79 -6.38
C ASN A 90 13.11 -3.54 -7.58
N PRO A 91 14.07 -4.46 -7.39
CA PRO A 91 14.66 -5.20 -8.51
C PRO A 91 13.69 -6.21 -9.14
N ASP A 92 12.66 -6.64 -8.43
CA ASP A 92 11.66 -7.61 -8.89
C ASP A 92 10.43 -6.92 -9.54
N ALA A 93 10.48 -5.60 -9.74
CA ALA A 93 9.37 -4.83 -10.31
C ALA A 93 9.03 -5.28 -11.75
N LYS A 94 7.73 -5.30 -12.06
CA LYS A 94 7.20 -5.69 -13.38
C LYS A 94 6.02 -4.80 -13.77
N ALA A 95 6.12 -4.12 -14.89
CA ALA A 95 5.04 -3.25 -15.38
C ALA A 95 3.83 -4.06 -15.87
N ARG A 96 2.62 -3.74 -15.36
CA ARG A 96 1.35 -4.26 -15.91
C ARG A 96 1.25 -3.82 -17.40
N GLY A 97 0.98 -4.77 -18.30
CA GLY A 97 0.81 -4.49 -19.74
C GLY A 97 2.08 -4.43 -20.61
N SER A 98 3.27 -4.77 -20.11
CA SER A 98 4.48 -4.89 -20.95
C SER A 98 5.42 -6.01 -20.49
N THR A 99 6.47 -6.29 -21.26
CA THR A 99 7.53 -7.24 -20.89
C THR A 99 8.66 -6.60 -20.06
N ALA A 100 8.46 -5.38 -19.56
CA ALA A 100 9.42 -4.69 -18.70
C ALA A 100 9.53 -5.35 -17.32
N THR A 101 10.75 -5.72 -16.94
CA THR A 101 11.09 -6.22 -15.59
C THR A 101 12.39 -5.58 -15.12
N GLY A 102 12.71 -5.77 -13.85
CA GLY A 102 14.00 -5.38 -13.29
C GLY A 102 14.03 -3.97 -12.70
N LEU A 103 15.12 -3.68 -12.00
CA LEU A 103 15.41 -2.40 -11.35
C LEU A 103 15.27 -1.15 -12.27
N TYR A 104 15.43 -1.32 -13.59
CA TYR A 104 15.31 -0.27 -14.61
C TYR A 104 14.27 -0.57 -15.70
N GLN A 105 13.32 -1.48 -15.45
CA GLN A 105 12.17 -1.77 -16.33
C GLN A 105 12.54 -2.03 -17.81
N PHE A 106 13.51 -2.92 -18.04
CA PHE A 106 13.93 -3.27 -19.40
C PHE A 106 12.93 -4.23 -20.06
N ILE A 107 12.30 -3.80 -21.16
CA ILE A 107 11.52 -4.71 -22.01
C ILE A 107 12.41 -5.78 -22.67
N GLU A 108 11.80 -6.92 -22.97
CA GLU A 108 12.46 -8.15 -23.43
C GLU A 108 13.28 -7.97 -24.72
N THR A 109 12.76 -7.22 -25.69
CA THR A 109 13.46 -6.94 -26.96
C THR A 109 14.67 -6.03 -26.77
N THR A 110 14.51 -4.92 -26.05
CA THR A 110 15.61 -3.99 -25.73
C THR A 110 16.69 -4.69 -24.93
N TRP A 111 16.34 -5.51 -23.94
CA TRP A 111 17.33 -6.21 -23.12
C TRP A 111 18.18 -7.18 -23.94
N LEU A 112 17.58 -8.03 -24.78
CA LEU A 112 18.34 -8.98 -25.58
C LEU A 112 19.28 -8.27 -26.55
N VAL A 113 18.80 -7.22 -27.24
CA VAL A 113 19.61 -6.41 -28.15
C VAL A 113 20.74 -5.68 -27.42
N SER A 114 20.50 -5.16 -26.21
CA SER A 114 21.54 -4.51 -25.39
C SER A 114 22.52 -5.51 -24.80
N LEU A 115 22.08 -6.69 -24.38
CA LEU A 115 22.95 -7.75 -23.84
C LEU A 115 23.90 -8.27 -24.91
N ASP A 116 23.41 -8.55 -26.13
CA ASP A 116 24.26 -8.98 -27.24
C ASP A 116 25.20 -7.84 -27.72
N ARG A 117 24.79 -6.57 -27.58
CA ARG A 117 25.61 -5.40 -27.95
C ARG A 117 26.73 -5.10 -26.94
N TYR A 118 26.45 -5.23 -25.64
CA TYR A 118 27.40 -4.89 -24.58
C TYR A 118 28.03 -6.13 -23.92
N GLU A 119 27.83 -7.35 -24.47
CA GLU A 119 28.28 -8.62 -23.88
C GLU A 119 29.76 -8.56 -23.47
N ALA A 120 30.64 -8.09 -24.37
CA ALA A 120 32.07 -7.96 -24.12
C ALA A 120 32.44 -6.94 -23.01
N GLN A 121 31.58 -5.94 -22.74
CA GLN A 121 31.78 -4.93 -21.68
C GLN A 121 31.20 -5.38 -20.34
N LEU A 122 30.11 -6.16 -20.36
CA LEU A 122 29.41 -6.64 -19.17
C LEU A 122 30.06 -7.89 -18.57
N PHE A 123 30.53 -8.83 -19.40
CA PHE A 123 31.03 -10.14 -18.94
C PHE A 123 32.55 -10.19 -18.73
N THR A 124 33.32 -9.18 -19.12
CA THR A 124 34.77 -9.10 -18.81
C THR A 124 35.07 -8.82 -17.33
N SER A 125 34.06 -8.44 -16.53
CA SER A 125 34.18 -8.11 -15.10
C SER A 125 33.38 -9.04 -14.16
N LEU A 126 32.87 -10.17 -14.68
CA LEU A 126 32.02 -11.12 -13.94
C LEU A 126 32.44 -12.59 -14.17
N PRO A 127 32.49 -13.43 -13.11
CA PRO A 127 32.85 -14.83 -13.24
C PRO A 127 31.67 -15.68 -13.72
N ILE A 128 31.24 -15.50 -14.97
CA ILE A 128 30.22 -16.32 -15.63
C ILE A 128 30.88 -17.05 -16.81
N ARG A 129 31.78 -17.98 -16.49
CA ARG A 129 32.20 -19.02 -17.45
C ARG A 129 31.28 -20.22 -17.28
N GLY A 130 30.51 -20.55 -18.32
CA GLY A 130 29.99 -21.90 -18.46
C GLY A 130 31.15 -22.90 -18.52
N THR A 131 31.03 -24.01 -17.82
CA THR A 131 31.95 -25.14 -17.98
C THR A 131 31.78 -25.71 -19.40
N ASN A 132 32.92 -25.94 -20.06
CA ASN A 132 33.06 -26.44 -21.42
C ASN A 132 32.65 -25.44 -22.52
N GLY A 133 33.58 -25.16 -23.45
CA GLY A 133 33.35 -24.24 -24.56
C GLY A 133 32.27 -24.74 -25.53
N GLN A 134 31.46 -23.80 -26.03
CA GLN A 134 30.25 -23.97 -26.86
C GLN A 134 28.93 -24.25 -26.10
N ALA A 135 28.32 -23.18 -25.58
CA ALA A 135 26.96 -22.75 -25.94
C ALA A 135 26.64 -21.41 -25.22
N GLY A 136 26.07 -20.44 -25.94
CA GLY A 136 25.64 -19.18 -25.31
C GLY A 136 24.51 -19.38 -24.31
N LEU A 137 24.39 -18.48 -23.32
CA LEU A 137 23.29 -18.50 -22.35
C LEU A 137 21.93 -18.64 -23.05
N SER A 138 21.09 -19.55 -22.56
CA SER A 138 19.75 -19.76 -23.11
C SER A 138 18.94 -18.47 -23.05
N ARG A 139 17.98 -18.28 -23.98
CA ARG A 139 17.14 -17.07 -24.03
C ARG A 139 16.45 -16.77 -22.69
N ARG A 140 16.02 -17.81 -21.96
CA ARG A 140 15.45 -17.69 -20.61
C ARG A 140 16.47 -17.20 -19.59
N ALA A 141 17.70 -17.73 -19.61
CA ALA A 141 18.79 -17.28 -18.75
C ALA A 141 19.20 -15.83 -19.06
N LYS A 142 19.36 -15.47 -20.34
CA LYS A 142 19.63 -14.09 -20.77
C LYS A 142 18.59 -13.10 -20.23
N LEU A 143 17.31 -13.46 -20.23
CA LEU A 143 16.23 -12.59 -19.76
C LEU A 143 16.12 -12.46 -18.23
N ALA A 144 16.49 -13.50 -17.47
CA ALA A 144 16.51 -13.48 -16.00
C ALA A 144 17.59 -12.54 -15.43
N LEU A 145 18.64 -12.24 -16.20
CA LEU A 145 19.67 -11.28 -15.81
C LEU A 145 19.15 -9.83 -15.67
N ARG A 146 17.90 -9.53 -16.08
CA ARG A 146 17.26 -8.21 -15.85
C ARG A 146 16.96 -7.94 -14.39
N ASP A 147 16.66 -9.01 -13.67
CA ASP A 147 16.12 -8.98 -12.31
C ASP A 147 17.29 -8.99 -11.29
N ASP A 148 18.51 -9.37 -11.73
CA ASP A 148 19.74 -9.15 -10.96
C ASP A 148 20.08 -7.64 -10.87
N PRO A 149 20.18 -7.05 -9.66
CA PRO A 149 20.40 -5.61 -9.50
C PRO A 149 21.71 -5.10 -10.12
N ARG A 150 22.77 -5.91 -10.14
CA ARG A 150 24.11 -5.53 -10.63
C ARG A 150 24.14 -5.54 -12.15
N MET A 151 23.57 -6.57 -12.77
CA MET A 151 23.41 -6.65 -14.22
C MET A 151 22.49 -5.54 -14.73
N SER A 152 21.35 -5.34 -14.08
CA SER A 152 20.38 -4.29 -14.43
C SER A 152 21.00 -2.89 -14.33
N ALA A 153 21.75 -2.60 -13.25
CA ALA A 153 22.45 -1.33 -13.09
C ALA A 153 23.59 -1.12 -14.08
N MET A 154 24.40 -2.14 -14.36
CA MET A 154 25.49 -2.04 -15.33
C MET A 154 24.94 -1.82 -16.75
N MET A 155 23.86 -2.51 -17.12
CA MET A 155 23.15 -2.30 -18.38
C MET A 155 22.60 -0.87 -18.48
N ALA A 156 21.95 -0.37 -17.43
CA ALA A 156 21.39 0.99 -17.40
C ALA A 156 22.47 2.07 -17.54
N ALA A 157 23.65 1.85 -16.98
CA ALA A 157 24.80 2.74 -17.11
C ALA A 157 25.42 2.68 -18.51
N ALA A 158 25.68 1.49 -19.07
CA ALA A 158 26.16 1.33 -20.45
C ALA A 158 25.22 1.97 -21.48
N TYR A 159 23.91 1.75 -21.35
CA TYR A 159 22.89 2.36 -22.20
C TYR A 159 22.85 3.89 -22.07
N THR A 160 23.13 4.41 -20.87
CA THR A 160 23.21 5.86 -20.62
C THR A 160 24.43 6.48 -21.31
N LEU A 161 25.59 5.80 -21.32
CA LEU A 161 26.77 6.24 -22.07
C LEU A 161 26.52 6.24 -23.59
N GLU A 162 25.85 5.23 -24.14
CA GLU A 162 25.47 5.24 -25.57
C GLU A 162 24.54 6.42 -25.89
N ASN A 163 23.52 6.65 -25.06
CA ASN A 163 22.60 7.77 -25.22
C ASN A 163 23.33 9.13 -25.15
N GLY A 164 24.25 9.32 -24.20
CA GLY A 164 25.05 10.54 -24.09
C GLY A 164 25.90 10.81 -25.34
N ARG A 165 26.66 9.81 -25.80
CA ARG A 165 27.44 9.88 -27.05
C ARG A 165 26.57 10.21 -28.26
N ALA A 166 25.39 9.59 -28.35
CA ALA A 166 24.44 9.87 -29.42
C ALA A 166 23.96 11.34 -29.37
N LEU A 167 23.58 11.86 -28.20
CA LEU A 167 23.06 13.22 -28.03
C LEU A 167 24.11 14.32 -28.25
N ARG A 168 25.40 14.04 -27.99
CA ARG A 168 26.50 15.01 -28.20
C ARG A 168 26.52 15.62 -29.60
N SER A 169 26.10 14.86 -30.63
CA SER A 169 25.99 15.35 -32.02
C SER A 169 24.92 16.44 -32.24
N VAL A 170 24.00 16.62 -31.29
CA VAL A 170 22.92 17.63 -31.34
C VAL A 170 23.17 18.74 -30.32
N LEU A 171 23.75 18.41 -29.18
CA LEU A 171 23.98 19.36 -28.08
C LEU A 171 25.30 20.13 -28.18
N GLY A 172 26.30 19.63 -28.92
CA GLY A 172 27.66 20.20 -28.97
C GLY A 172 28.49 20.00 -27.69
N ARG A 173 27.85 19.54 -26.60
CA ARG A 173 28.42 19.20 -25.29
C ARG A 173 27.95 17.83 -24.82
N GLU A 174 28.51 17.35 -23.72
CA GLU A 174 27.95 16.19 -23.02
C GLU A 174 26.52 16.47 -22.52
N ALA A 175 25.70 15.42 -22.51
CA ALA A 175 24.29 15.49 -22.13
C ALA A 175 24.14 15.49 -20.60
N VAL A 176 23.28 16.36 -20.07
CA VAL A 176 22.95 16.40 -18.63
C VAL A 176 21.81 15.43 -18.29
N SER A 177 21.60 15.15 -16.99
CA SER A 177 20.66 14.16 -16.47
C SER A 177 19.26 14.17 -17.11
N ARG A 178 18.66 15.35 -17.34
CA ARG A 178 17.34 15.47 -18.00
C ARG A 178 17.35 15.06 -19.48
N GLU A 179 18.45 15.29 -20.18
CA GLU A 179 18.62 14.95 -21.60
C GLU A 179 18.89 13.45 -21.75
N LEU A 180 19.67 12.87 -20.83
CA LEU A 180 19.89 11.43 -20.72
C LEU A 180 18.58 10.69 -20.37
N TYR A 181 17.77 11.22 -19.44
CA TYR A 181 16.45 10.68 -19.13
C TYR A 181 15.48 10.81 -20.31
N LEU A 182 15.48 11.95 -21.01
CA LEU A 182 14.70 12.13 -22.24
C LEU A 182 15.08 11.12 -23.34
N ALA A 183 16.38 10.80 -23.51
CA ALA A 183 16.84 9.78 -24.46
C ALA A 183 16.53 8.34 -24.03
N HIS A 184 16.52 8.06 -22.73
CA HIS A 184 16.00 6.79 -22.22
C HIS A 184 14.50 6.63 -22.53
N PHE A 185 13.74 7.71 -22.34
CA PHE A 185 12.29 7.73 -22.48
C PHE A 185 11.78 7.76 -23.94
N LEU A 186 12.32 8.64 -24.79
CA LEU A 186 11.93 8.79 -26.20
C LEU A 186 12.77 7.94 -27.18
N GLY A 187 13.77 7.23 -26.68
CA GLY A 187 14.88 6.71 -27.49
C GLY A 187 15.78 7.82 -28.04
N THR A 188 16.99 7.45 -28.47
CA THR A 188 18.00 8.41 -28.98
C THR A 188 17.48 9.25 -30.14
N GLY A 189 16.83 8.64 -31.14
CA GLY A 189 16.26 9.36 -32.29
C GLY A 189 15.12 10.32 -31.91
N GLY A 190 14.27 9.93 -30.96
CA GLY A 190 13.21 10.79 -30.43
C GLY A 190 13.76 11.98 -29.66
N ALA A 191 14.72 11.75 -28.76
CA ALA A 191 15.38 12.82 -28.01
C ALA A 191 16.22 13.75 -28.88
N LYS A 192 16.92 13.26 -29.92
CA LYS A 192 17.57 14.13 -30.91
C LYS A 192 16.56 15.07 -31.56
N ARG A 193 15.45 14.55 -32.09
CA ARG A 193 14.37 15.36 -32.68
C ARG A 193 13.81 16.38 -31.68
N PHE A 194 13.62 15.96 -30.43
CA PHE A 194 13.09 16.82 -29.36
C PHE A 194 14.03 17.97 -29.03
N LEU A 195 15.31 17.67 -28.78
CA LEU A 195 16.31 18.67 -28.42
C LEU A 195 16.61 19.62 -29.60
N SER A 196 16.67 19.11 -30.83
CA SER A 196 16.75 19.98 -32.02
C SER A 196 15.52 20.88 -32.22
N ALA A 197 14.32 20.44 -31.82
CA ALA A 197 13.12 21.28 -31.85
C ALA A 197 13.14 22.32 -30.72
N TRP A 198 13.56 21.93 -29.51
CA TRP A 198 13.66 22.82 -28.36
C TRP A 198 14.70 23.92 -28.58
N LEU A 199 15.87 23.60 -29.14
CA LEU A 199 16.90 24.58 -29.52
C LEU A 199 16.42 25.60 -30.57
N ARG A 200 15.39 25.28 -31.37
CA ARG A 200 14.79 26.23 -32.33
C ARG A 200 13.61 27.01 -31.77
N ASN A 201 12.76 26.38 -30.98
CA ASN A 201 11.61 27.01 -30.34
C ASN A 201 11.25 26.28 -29.02
N PRO A 202 11.74 26.75 -27.86
CA PRO A 202 11.44 26.16 -26.56
C PRO A 202 9.95 26.17 -26.19
N HIS A 203 9.20 27.15 -26.73
CA HIS A 203 7.77 27.36 -26.43
C HIS A 203 6.82 26.55 -27.31
N ALA A 204 7.32 25.84 -28.33
CA ALA A 204 6.51 24.96 -29.16
C ALA A 204 5.83 23.84 -28.32
N SER A 205 4.58 23.53 -28.65
CA SER A 205 3.82 22.44 -28.01
C SER A 205 4.54 21.09 -28.20
N ALA A 206 4.95 20.49 -27.08
CA ALA A 206 5.63 19.20 -27.10
C ALA A 206 4.69 18.08 -27.59
N ALA A 207 3.41 18.15 -27.20
CA ALA A 207 2.40 17.17 -27.60
C ALA A 207 2.11 17.21 -29.10
N SER A 208 2.15 18.39 -29.73
CA SER A 208 1.94 18.53 -31.18
C SER A 208 3.10 17.94 -32.00
N LEU A 209 4.33 18.03 -31.49
CA LEU A 209 5.54 17.49 -32.16
C LEU A 209 5.78 16.00 -31.87
N PHE A 210 5.25 15.49 -30.75
CA PHE A 210 5.42 14.11 -30.27
C PHE A 210 4.08 13.46 -29.86
N PRO A 211 3.04 13.44 -30.72
CA PRO A 211 1.68 13.05 -30.33
C PRO A 211 1.56 11.62 -29.81
N ARG A 212 2.37 10.69 -30.35
CA ARG A 212 2.41 9.30 -29.85
C ARG A 212 2.97 9.22 -28.43
N ALA A 213 4.05 9.96 -28.13
CA ALA A 213 4.64 9.99 -26.79
C ALA A 213 3.73 10.69 -25.78
N ALA A 214 3.06 11.77 -26.20
CA ALA A 214 2.09 12.50 -25.39
C ALA A 214 0.86 11.68 -25.01
N ARG A 215 0.32 10.87 -25.93
CA ARG A 215 -0.76 9.91 -25.60
C ARG A 215 -0.31 8.86 -24.58
N SER A 216 0.84 8.24 -24.79
CA SER A 216 1.33 7.18 -23.89
C SER A 216 1.85 7.69 -22.54
N ASN A 217 2.19 8.98 -22.42
CA ASN A 217 2.84 9.56 -21.22
C ASN A 217 2.28 10.93 -20.90
N ARG A 218 0.95 11.02 -20.83
CA ARG A 218 0.20 12.26 -20.57
C ARG A 218 0.75 13.07 -19.38
N PRO A 219 1.15 12.49 -18.23
CA PRO A 219 1.73 13.25 -17.11
C PRO A 219 3.03 13.99 -17.42
N ILE A 220 3.78 13.61 -18.46
CA ILE A 220 4.98 14.32 -18.93
C ILE A 220 4.60 15.46 -19.88
N PHE A 221 3.63 15.23 -20.78
CA PHE A 221 3.29 16.17 -21.86
C PHE A 221 2.13 17.13 -21.55
N SER A 222 1.39 16.95 -20.46
CA SER A 222 0.35 17.89 -20.01
C SER A 222 0.39 18.15 -18.52
N ASP A 223 -0.04 19.34 -18.10
CA ASP A 223 -0.22 19.67 -16.69
C ASP A 223 -1.48 19.01 -16.08
N ARG A 224 -1.69 19.25 -14.77
CA ARG A 224 -2.84 18.71 -14.01
C ARG A 224 -4.19 19.32 -14.44
N ARG A 225 -4.21 20.37 -15.26
CA ARG A 225 -5.40 20.99 -15.86
C ARG A 225 -5.61 20.55 -17.31
N GLY A 226 -4.84 19.56 -17.77
CA GLY A 226 -4.90 19.04 -19.14
C GLY A 226 -4.28 19.95 -20.20
N GLN A 227 -3.62 21.05 -19.82
CA GLN A 227 -2.95 21.93 -20.80
C GLN A 227 -1.66 21.28 -21.31
N MET A 228 -1.45 21.30 -22.62
CA MET A 228 -0.27 20.70 -23.25
C MET A 228 0.97 21.53 -22.95
N ARG A 229 2.02 20.87 -22.42
CA ARG A 229 3.29 21.51 -22.09
C ARG A 229 4.08 21.87 -23.36
N SER A 230 4.79 22.98 -23.30
CA SER A 230 5.87 23.29 -24.25
C SER A 230 7.06 22.33 -24.09
N LEU A 231 7.94 22.25 -25.09
CA LEU A 231 9.19 21.47 -25.01
C LEU A 231 10.02 21.84 -23.78
N ASP A 232 10.07 23.13 -23.44
CA ASP A 232 10.76 23.68 -22.28
C ASP A 232 10.10 23.30 -20.94
N GLN A 233 8.77 23.33 -20.86
CA GLN A 233 8.03 22.87 -19.68
C GLN A 233 8.17 21.35 -19.46
N VAL A 234 8.30 20.54 -20.52
CA VAL A 234 8.61 19.11 -20.42
C VAL A 234 10.00 18.87 -19.84
N LEU A 235 11.02 19.63 -20.25
CA LEU A 235 12.37 19.51 -19.67
C LEU A 235 12.40 19.91 -18.19
N ARG A 236 11.72 21.01 -17.81
CA ARG A 236 11.55 21.38 -16.39
C ARG A 236 10.83 20.31 -15.57
N TYR A 237 9.80 19.67 -16.15
CA TYR A 237 9.11 18.56 -15.48
C TYR A 237 10.04 17.37 -15.22
N ILE A 238 10.91 17.03 -16.18
CA ILE A 238 11.93 15.98 -16.01
C ILE A 238 12.96 16.37 -14.93
N ASP A 239 13.41 17.63 -14.89
CA ASP A 239 14.31 18.12 -13.83
C ASP A 239 13.71 17.97 -12.44
N VAL A 240 12.44 18.38 -12.26
CA VAL A 240 11.71 18.21 -10.98
C VAL A 240 11.58 16.73 -10.62
N LYS A 241 11.15 15.88 -11.56
CA LYS A 241 10.99 14.43 -11.35
C LYS A 241 12.30 13.75 -10.90
N LEU A 242 13.42 14.11 -11.50
CA LEU A 242 14.76 13.61 -11.11
C LEU A 242 15.20 14.17 -9.74
N MET A 243 14.90 15.44 -9.44
CA MET A 243 15.22 16.05 -8.15
C MET A 243 14.43 15.41 -6.99
N GLU A 244 13.14 15.18 -7.18
CA GLU A 244 12.25 14.57 -6.17
C GLU A 244 12.67 13.13 -5.86
N ALA A 245 12.97 12.32 -6.89
CA ALA A 245 13.48 10.96 -6.72
C ALA A 245 14.83 10.92 -5.96
N SER A 246 15.70 11.90 -6.21
CA SER A 246 16.96 12.06 -5.46
C SER A 246 16.70 12.47 -4.00
N LYS A 247 15.80 13.44 -3.75
CA LYS A 247 15.43 13.93 -2.41
C LYS A 247 14.78 12.86 -1.53
N LEU A 248 13.85 12.06 -2.06
CA LEU A 248 13.24 10.92 -1.35
C LEU A 248 14.28 9.94 -0.80
N THR A 249 15.44 9.89 -1.47
CA THR A 249 16.54 8.99 -1.12
C THR A 249 17.49 9.59 -0.09
N MET A 250 17.62 10.92 -0.04
CA MET A 250 18.48 11.67 0.89
C MET A 250 17.81 12.03 2.22
N GLY A 251 16.52 12.40 2.24
CA GLY A 251 15.82 12.78 3.49
C GLY A 251 15.76 11.65 4.53
N LYS A 252 15.87 10.39 4.10
CA LYS A 252 16.01 9.21 4.97
C LYS A 252 17.38 9.11 5.68
N ILE A 253 18.36 9.94 5.30
CA ILE A 253 19.68 10.02 5.94
C ILE A 253 19.66 11.05 7.07
N GLU A 254 19.05 12.22 6.84
CA GLU A 254 18.89 13.28 7.85
C GLU A 254 18.03 12.81 9.03
N ALA A 255 16.95 12.07 8.77
CA ALA A 255 16.13 11.40 9.80
C ALA A 255 16.91 10.31 10.59
N GLY A 256 18.06 9.86 10.10
CA GLY A 256 18.97 8.97 10.83
C GLY A 256 19.96 9.73 11.73
N LEU A 257 20.34 10.95 11.36
CA LEU A 257 21.26 11.80 12.13
C LEU A 257 20.57 12.49 13.30
N ALA A 258 19.28 12.83 13.17
CA ALA A 258 18.45 13.40 14.23
C ALA A 258 18.20 12.47 15.44
N LYS A 259 18.75 11.24 15.44
CA LYS A 259 18.65 10.25 16.53
C LYS A 259 19.89 10.18 17.44
N LEU A 260 20.83 11.12 17.30
CA LEU A 260 22.01 11.24 18.17
C LEU A 260 21.75 12.31 19.24
N SER A 261 22.11 12.03 20.49
CA SER A 261 21.89 12.96 21.62
C SER A 261 22.93 14.09 21.65
N ASP A 262 22.61 15.21 22.31
CA ASP A 262 23.46 16.41 22.35
C ASP A 262 24.89 16.15 22.86
N CYS A 263 25.08 15.21 23.80
CA CYS A 263 26.41 14.81 24.24
C CYS A 263 27.25 14.16 23.13
N GLN A 264 26.62 13.50 22.14
CA GLN A 264 27.31 12.95 20.97
C GLN A 264 27.68 14.05 19.97
N ILE A 265 26.88 15.11 19.89
CA ILE A 265 27.15 16.30 19.06
C ILE A 265 28.33 17.10 19.63
N ILE A 266 28.39 17.30 20.95
CA ILE A 266 29.50 18.02 21.61
C ILE A 266 30.84 17.28 21.40
N ILE A 267 30.86 15.94 21.55
CA ILE A 267 32.06 15.13 21.32
C ILE A 267 32.52 15.19 19.85
N LEU A 268 31.60 15.31 18.90
CA LEU A 268 31.93 15.53 17.48
C LEU A 268 32.54 16.91 17.24
N VAL A 269 32.05 17.97 17.89
CA VAL A 269 32.54 19.35 17.72
C VAL A 269 33.89 19.59 18.40
N GLU A 270 34.12 19.05 19.61
CA GLU A 270 35.40 19.18 20.31
C GLU A 270 36.49 18.25 19.72
N GLY A 271 36.11 17.06 19.25
CA GLY A 271 37.03 16.16 18.54
C GLY A 271 37.54 16.75 17.23
N PHE A 272 36.71 17.50 16.50
CA PHE A 272 37.08 18.12 15.24
C PHE A 272 38.18 19.19 15.40
N LYS A 273 38.18 19.95 16.50
CA LYS A 273 39.20 20.98 16.77
C LYS A 273 40.61 20.42 16.98
N ARG A 274 40.75 19.28 17.67
CA ARG A 274 42.07 18.67 17.89
C ARG A 274 42.68 18.10 16.61
N VAL A 275 41.86 17.46 15.76
CA VAL A 275 42.36 16.84 14.53
C VAL A 275 42.83 17.88 13.49
N THR A 276 42.32 19.10 13.54
CA THR A 276 42.81 20.20 12.67
C THR A 276 44.12 20.86 13.12
N GLU A 277 44.59 20.60 14.35
CA GLU A 277 45.85 21.15 14.87
C GLU A 277 47.03 20.17 14.70
N GLU A 278 46.78 18.85 14.59
CA GLU A 278 47.81 17.80 14.47
C GLU A 278 48.29 17.50 13.02
N THR A 279 47.77 18.18 12.00
CA THR A 279 48.21 18.02 10.59
C THR A 279 48.91 19.25 10.00
N ALA A 280 49.43 20.14 10.86
CA ALA A 280 50.11 21.37 10.45
C ALA A 280 51.64 21.37 10.73
N GLU A 281 52.23 20.25 11.17
CA GLU A 281 53.67 20.08 11.38
C GLU A 281 54.26 19.05 10.41
N THR A 282 54.61 19.49 9.20
CA THR A 282 55.85 19.15 8.44
C THR A 282 55.72 19.69 7.00
N CYS A 283 56.06 20.95 6.79
CA CYS A 283 56.49 21.51 5.50
C CYS A 283 56.95 22.96 5.71
N ASP A 284 58.17 23.15 6.20
CA ASP A 284 58.79 24.48 6.26
C ASP A 284 59.14 24.98 4.85
N GLY A 285 58.86 26.26 4.56
CA GLY A 285 59.34 26.92 3.34
C GLY A 285 58.48 28.10 2.84
N GLU A 286 58.92 29.32 3.18
CA GLU A 286 58.68 30.59 2.47
C GLU A 286 57.29 31.31 2.58
N THR A 287 57.26 32.32 3.45
CA THR A 287 56.37 33.53 3.45
C THR A 287 56.88 34.60 2.46
N PRO A 288 56.17 35.72 2.11
CA PRO A 288 55.04 36.42 2.78
C PRO A 288 53.89 36.87 1.80
N ALA A 289 52.89 37.75 2.06
CA ALA A 289 52.64 38.75 3.12
C ALA A 289 51.14 39.18 3.27
N SER A 290 50.72 39.51 4.51
CA SER A 290 49.69 40.52 4.88
C SER A 290 48.18 40.30 4.52
N TYR A 291 47.14 40.86 5.17
CA TYR A 291 47.01 41.95 6.17
C TYR A 291 45.78 41.73 7.13
N THR A 292 45.97 41.94 8.45
CA THR A 292 45.01 42.32 9.55
C THR A 292 43.61 41.68 9.78
N ALA A 293 43.35 41.36 11.07
CA ALA A 293 42.04 41.32 11.76
C ALA A 293 41.94 42.43 12.85
N PRO A 294 40.78 42.71 13.48
CA PRO A 294 40.43 42.12 14.81
C PRO A 294 38.90 41.77 14.97
N ARG A 295 38.41 40.84 15.82
CA ARG A 295 38.30 40.81 17.31
C ARG A 295 37.56 42.05 17.90
N SER A 296 36.62 42.00 18.87
CA SER A 296 36.26 40.95 19.87
C SER A 296 34.99 41.26 20.73
N ILE A 297 34.28 40.19 21.19
CA ILE A 297 33.73 39.92 22.56
C ILE A 297 32.63 40.81 23.20
N GLY A 298 31.61 40.17 23.82
CA GLY A 298 30.80 40.74 24.93
C GLY A 298 29.57 39.89 25.36
N ARG A 299 29.48 39.47 26.64
CA ARG A 299 28.29 38.82 27.28
C ARG A 299 27.58 39.81 28.24
N GLY A 300 26.29 39.63 28.51
CA GLY A 300 25.53 40.35 29.56
C GLY A 300 24.13 39.75 29.82
N THR A 301 23.54 39.98 31.00
CA THR A 301 22.45 39.14 31.58
C THR A 301 21.22 39.94 32.09
N LEU A 302 20.04 39.29 32.07
CA LEU A 302 18.88 39.43 32.99
C LEU A 302 18.24 40.80 33.33
N ALA A 303 16.91 40.94 33.13
CA ALA A 303 15.96 41.52 34.11
C ALA A 303 14.48 41.36 33.66
N VAL A 304 13.53 41.47 34.60
CA VAL A 304 12.06 41.37 34.42
C VAL A 304 11.37 42.63 34.97
N SER A 305 10.30 43.09 34.31
CA SER A 305 9.19 43.85 34.94
C SER A 305 7.93 43.77 34.07
N GLY A 306 6.76 44.05 34.64
CA GLY A 306 5.47 44.10 33.93
C GLY A 306 4.51 45.06 34.62
N ASP A 307 3.30 45.24 34.07
CA ASP A 307 2.20 46.01 34.67
C ASP A 307 0.82 45.55 34.13
N HIS A 308 -0.24 45.74 34.92
CA HIS A 308 -1.63 45.36 34.64
C HIS A 308 -2.61 46.54 34.83
N ILE A 309 -3.67 46.64 34.00
CA ILE A 309 -5.00 47.31 34.17
C ILE A 309 -5.76 47.24 32.82
N ALA A 310 -7.08 47.04 32.67
CA ALA A 310 -8.15 46.53 33.55
C ALA A 310 -9.34 45.94 32.69
N LEU A 311 -10.60 46.07 33.14
CA LEU A 311 -11.87 45.54 32.55
C LEU A 311 -12.91 46.70 32.35
N PRO A 312 -14.14 46.54 31.78
CA PRO A 312 -14.90 45.32 31.42
C PRO A 312 -15.76 45.30 30.11
N CYS A 313 -16.24 44.09 29.78
CA CYS A 313 -17.49 43.69 29.07
C CYS A 313 -18.21 44.60 28.04
N HIS A 314 -18.42 44.03 26.84
CA HIS A 314 -19.80 43.78 26.34
C HIS A 314 -19.88 42.41 25.65
N HIS A 315 -20.97 41.67 25.91
CA HIS A 315 -21.31 40.41 25.22
C HIS A 315 -22.11 40.68 23.93
N ILE A 316 -22.33 39.62 23.13
CA ILE A 316 -23.08 39.57 21.85
C ILE A 316 -22.25 39.98 20.61
N GLU A 317 -21.23 39.17 20.30
CA GLU A 317 -20.76 38.93 18.90
C GLU A 317 -19.82 37.69 18.73
N MET A 318 -19.47 37.01 19.83
CA MET A 318 -18.42 35.97 19.88
C MET A 318 -18.89 34.51 19.65
N CYS A 319 -19.99 34.27 18.94
CA CYS A 319 -20.45 32.91 18.61
C CYS A 319 -20.37 32.55 17.12
N TYR A 320 -20.02 33.48 16.23
CA TYR A 320 -19.96 33.23 14.77
C TYR A 320 -18.54 33.26 14.15
N LEU A 321 -17.52 33.60 14.93
CA LEU A 321 -16.13 33.78 14.46
C LEU A 321 -15.11 32.84 15.13
N SER A 322 -15.56 31.85 15.91
CA SER A 322 -14.66 30.88 16.58
C SER A 322 -14.30 29.65 15.72
N ARG A 323 -14.82 29.52 14.49
CA ARG A 323 -14.36 28.51 13.52
C ARG A 323 -13.20 29.06 12.69
N MET A 324 -12.02 29.21 13.29
CA MET A 324 -10.79 29.52 12.58
C MET A 324 -9.68 28.53 12.93
N SER A 325 -9.27 27.75 11.92
CA SER A 325 -7.98 27.05 11.86
C SER A 325 -7.69 25.99 12.93
N THR A 326 -8.53 24.95 13.03
CA THR A 326 -8.03 23.64 13.47
C THR A 326 -7.00 23.14 12.45
N SER A 327 -5.89 22.55 12.91
CA SER A 327 -4.88 21.97 12.00
C SER A 327 -5.46 20.80 11.21
N THR A 328 -5.05 20.61 9.95
CA THR A 328 -5.36 19.43 9.12
C THR A 328 -5.16 18.13 9.90
N ILE A 329 -4.11 18.07 10.72
CA ILE A 329 -3.75 16.92 11.56
C ILE A 329 -4.82 16.66 12.61
N THR A 330 -5.33 17.71 13.25
CA THR A 330 -6.38 17.63 14.28
C THR A 330 -7.70 17.16 13.67
N GLN A 331 -8.10 17.70 12.51
CA GLN A 331 -9.32 17.27 11.81
C GLN A 331 -9.23 15.80 11.36
N VAL A 332 -8.08 15.35 10.85
CA VAL A 332 -7.88 13.94 10.49
C VAL A 332 -7.90 13.02 11.71
N ARG A 333 -7.35 13.45 12.86
CA ARG A 333 -7.45 12.70 14.12
C ARG A 333 -8.88 12.59 14.61
N GLU A 334 -9.62 13.69 14.65
CA GLU A 334 -11.01 13.75 15.10
C GLU A 334 -11.92 12.82 14.25
N LEU A 335 -11.77 12.83 12.92
CA LEU A 335 -12.51 11.94 12.01
C LEU A 335 -12.17 10.45 12.19
N VAL A 336 -10.97 10.12 12.69
CA VAL A 336 -10.55 8.74 13.00
C VAL A 336 -10.98 8.32 14.40
N GLU A 337 -10.87 9.19 15.39
CA GLU A 337 -11.20 8.93 16.80
C GLU A 337 -12.72 8.82 17.01
N THR A 338 -13.52 9.61 16.30
CA THR A 338 -14.99 9.51 16.30
C THR A 338 -15.52 8.27 15.56
N GLY A 339 -14.66 7.51 14.88
CA GLY A 339 -15.04 6.35 14.07
C GLY A 339 -15.76 6.69 12.76
N ALA A 340 -16.01 7.98 12.47
CA ALA A 340 -16.66 8.42 11.23
C ALA A 340 -15.89 7.98 9.96
N TYR A 341 -14.56 7.84 10.07
CA TYR A 341 -13.70 7.36 9.00
C TYR A 341 -12.62 6.39 9.49
N THR A 342 -12.34 5.37 8.69
CA THR A 342 -11.11 4.59 8.85
C THR A 342 -9.89 5.38 8.36
N LYS A 343 -8.73 5.23 9.02
CA LYS A 343 -7.44 5.78 8.57
C LYS A 343 -7.17 5.47 7.09
N ALA A 344 -7.50 4.27 6.64
CA ALA A 344 -7.34 3.84 5.26
C ALA A 344 -8.35 4.51 4.31
N GLY A 345 -9.59 4.78 4.76
CA GLY A 345 -10.60 5.53 4.02
C GLY A 345 -10.18 6.98 3.74
N ILE A 346 -9.80 7.74 4.77
CA ILE A 346 -9.31 9.13 4.61
C ILE A 346 -8.08 9.15 3.67
N ALA A 347 -7.15 8.20 3.84
CA ALA A 347 -5.97 8.12 2.99
C ALA A 347 -6.34 7.98 1.52
N ARG A 348 -7.13 6.96 1.17
CA ARG A 348 -7.57 6.72 -0.22
C ARG A 348 -8.33 7.91 -0.80
N ALA A 349 -9.28 8.47 -0.05
CA ALA A 349 -10.07 9.61 -0.50
C ALA A 349 -9.26 10.91 -0.71
N ALA A 350 -8.10 11.04 -0.07
CA ALA A 350 -7.14 12.11 -0.30
C ALA A 350 -6.15 11.83 -1.45
N GLY A 351 -6.30 10.72 -2.19
CA GLY A 351 -5.31 10.29 -3.19
C GLY A 351 -3.97 9.92 -2.56
N LEU A 352 -4.01 9.30 -1.38
CA LEU A 352 -2.88 8.75 -0.64
C LEU A 352 -2.99 7.23 -0.56
N HIS A 353 -1.85 6.57 -0.40
CA HIS A 353 -1.82 5.13 -0.16
C HIS A 353 -2.49 4.80 1.19
N ALA A 354 -3.26 3.71 1.27
CA ALA A 354 -4.07 3.36 2.45
C ALA A 354 -3.31 3.39 3.80
N ASN A 355 -2.02 3.03 3.80
CA ASN A 355 -1.18 3.05 5.02
C ASN A 355 -0.57 4.42 5.37
N THR A 356 -0.77 5.49 4.57
CA THR A 356 -0.17 6.81 4.82
C THR A 356 -0.64 7.45 6.14
N LEU A 357 -1.81 7.05 6.63
CA LEU A 357 -2.39 7.52 7.90
C LEU A 357 -2.30 6.49 9.03
N ARG A 358 -1.46 5.44 8.91
CA ARG A 358 -1.30 4.41 9.97
C ARG A 358 -1.05 5.05 11.33
N ASP A 359 -0.05 5.93 11.36
CA ASP A 359 0.43 6.57 12.58
C ASP A 359 -0.41 7.81 12.94
N ALA A 360 -1.54 8.10 12.27
CA ALA A 360 -2.23 9.39 12.41
C ALA A 360 -2.74 9.71 13.83
N SER A 361 -3.03 8.68 14.62
CA SER A 361 -3.42 8.80 16.04
C SER A 361 -2.25 9.04 16.98
N GLU A 362 -1.00 8.79 16.54
CA GLU A 362 0.17 8.95 17.39
C GLU A 362 0.48 10.44 17.57
N PRO A 363 0.80 10.93 18.79
CA PRO A 363 1.07 12.34 19.05
C PRO A 363 2.14 12.94 18.12
N ASP A 364 3.19 12.17 17.87
CA ASP A 364 4.38 12.55 17.08
C ASP A 364 4.20 12.41 15.56
N TRP A 365 2.97 12.13 15.08
CA TRP A 365 2.71 12.00 13.65
C TRP A 365 3.00 13.29 12.88
N ASN A 366 4.05 13.24 12.05
CA ASN A 366 4.53 14.36 11.25
C ASN A 366 4.39 14.04 9.74
N PRO A 367 3.19 14.19 9.15
CA PRO A 367 2.96 13.95 7.73
C PRO A 367 3.71 14.96 6.86
N THR A 368 4.11 14.54 5.66
CA THR A 368 4.79 15.43 4.70
C THR A 368 3.87 16.56 4.24
N ALA A 369 4.44 17.66 3.77
CA ALA A 369 3.67 18.78 3.20
C ALA A 369 2.79 18.36 2.01
N GLU A 370 3.17 17.32 1.23
CA GLU A 370 2.30 16.78 0.18
C GLU A 370 1.12 16.00 0.78
N THR A 371 1.37 15.17 1.80
CA THR A 371 0.31 14.47 2.53
C THR A 371 -0.68 15.46 3.15
N LEU A 372 -0.18 16.50 3.83
CA LEU A 372 -1.02 17.58 4.37
C LEU A 372 -1.79 18.32 3.27
N ALA A 373 -1.16 18.68 2.16
CA ALA A 373 -1.84 19.35 1.04
C ALA A 373 -2.83 18.44 0.27
N LYS A 374 -2.75 17.12 0.43
CA LYS A 374 -3.75 16.16 -0.07
C LYS A 374 -4.91 16.00 0.91
N LEU A 375 -4.62 15.83 2.19
CA LEU A 375 -5.62 15.77 3.26
C LEU A 375 -6.42 17.06 3.36
N GLN A 376 -5.77 18.22 3.34
CA GLN A 376 -6.44 19.51 3.37
C GLN A 376 -7.39 19.66 2.18
N ARG A 377 -6.97 19.31 0.95
CA ARG A 377 -7.87 19.33 -0.21
C ARG A 377 -9.03 18.34 -0.11
N PHE A 378 -8.87 17.20 0.57
CA PHE A 378 -9.97 16.28 0.85
C PHE A 378 -10.95 16.87 1.87
N LEU A 379 -10.44 17.52 2.93
CA LEU A 379 -11.25 18.18 3.97
C LEU A 379 -11.98 19.42 3.42
N ASP A 380 -11.26 20.33 2.75
CA ASP A 380 -11.80 21.52 2.09
C ASP A 380 -12.93 21.17 1.09
N ALA A 381 -12.81 20.03 0.40
CA ALA A 381 -13.80 19.57 -0.56
C ALA A 381 -14.96 18.76 0.07
N ASN A 382 -14.92 18.51 1.37
CA ASN A 382 -15.95 17.79 2.12
C ASN A 382 -16.68 18.64 3.17
N ASP A 383 -16.30 19.91 3.35
CA ASP A 383 -16.84 20.80 4.40
C ASP A 383 -18.37 21.04 4.26
N ASP A 384 -18.91 20.98 3.04
CA ASP A 384 -20.36 21.14 2.79
C ASP A 384 -21.17 19.81 2.80
N SER A 385 -20.53 18.65 2.62
CA SER A 385 -21.08 17.29 2.80
C SER A 385 -20.04 16.25 2.41
N PRO A 386 -19.59 15.35 3.32
CA PRO A 386 -18.59 14.37 2.96
C PRO A 386 -19.19 13.22 2.16
N VAL A 387 -18.43 12.76 1.14
CA VAL A 387 -18.92 11.85 0.10
C VAL A 387 -18.50 10.40 0.32
N LEU A 388 -17.21 10.15 0.57
CA LEU A 388 -16.81 8.89 1.20
C LEU A 388 -17.33 8.91 2.63
N VAL A 389 -17.84 7.80 3.17
CA VAL A 389 -18.43 7.72 4.51
C VAL A 389 -18.18 6.34 5.16
N GLY A 390 -18.44 6.24 6.47
CA GLY A 390 -18.49 4.95 7.17
C GLY A 390 -19.59 4.03 6.64
N ILE A 391 -19.43 2.72 6.80
CA ILE A 391 -20.40 1.75 6.25
C ILE A 391 -21.76 1.81 6.97
N GLU A 392 -21.76 2.22 8.24
CA GLU A 392 -22.96 2.51 9.02
C GLU A 392 -23.85 3.54 8.30
N GLU A 393 -23.27 4.61 7.75
CA GLU A 393 -24.00 5.63 7.00
C GLU A 393 -24.53 5.08 5.66
N ILE A 394 -23.80 4.18 4.99
CA ILE A 394 -24.29 3.48 3.78
C ILE A 394 -25.47 2.55 4.10
N ILE A 395 -25.43 1.86 5.25
CA ILE A 395 -26.56 1.05 5.72
C ILE A 395 -27.77 1.95 6.00
N ASP A 396 -27.58 3.16 6.49
CA ASP A 396 -28.65 4.16 6.65
C ASP A 396 -29.13 4.76 5.32
N GLU A 397 -28.26 5.02 4.34
CA GLU A 397 -28.68 5.38 2.96
C GLU A 397 -29.61 4.30 2.40
N ALA A 398 -29.20 3.04 2.48
CA ALA A 398 -29.98 1.89 2.04
C ALA A 398 -31.32 1.77 2.78
N ARG A 399 -31.31 1.89 4.12
CA ARG A 399 -32.51 1.85 4.98
C ARG A 399 -33.53 2.93 4.62
N ASN A 400 -33.06 4.11 4.22
CA ASN A 400 -33.88 5.21 3.73
C ASN A 400 -34.23 5.10 2.24
N GLY A 401 -33.86 4.01 1.57
CA GLY A 401 -34.13 3.76 0.15
C GLY A 401 -33.38 4.68 -0.82
N ARG A 402 -32.29 5.30 -0.37
CA ARG A 402 -31.40 6.10 -1.21
C ARG A 402 -30.42 5.19 -1.95
N MET A 403 -29.97 5.67 -3.11
CA MET A 403 -28.93 5.01 -3.90
C MET A 403 -27.56 5.41 -3.31
N TYR A 404 -26.64 4.46 -3.28
CA TYR A 404 -25.28 4.67 -2.79
C TYR A 404 -24.29 4.02 -3.75
N ILE A 405 -23.00 4.26 -3.52
CA ILE A 405 -21.91 3.64 -4.26
C ILE A 405 -21.11 2.76 -3.31
N LEU A 406 -20.74 1.57 -3.76
CA LEU A 406 -19.65 0.82 -3.16
C LEU A 406 -18.49 0.74 -4.13
N VAL A 407 -17.28 0.79 -3.58
CA VAL A 407 -16.06 0.39 -4.28
C VAL A 407 -15.48 -0.87 -3.68
N ASP A 408 -14.90 -1.72 -4.54
CA ASP A 408 -14.11 -2.86 -4.12
C ASP A 408 -12.63 -2.48 -3.93
N ASP A 409 -11.76 -3.49 -3.77
CA ASP A 409 -10.32 -3.25 -3.54
C ASP A 409 -9.51 -3.08 -4.83
N GLU A 410 -8.43 -2.28 -4.77
CA GLU A 410 -7.61 -1.89 -5.93
C GLU A 410 -6.97 -3.06 -6.71
N ASP A 411 -6.86 -4.24 -6.07
CA ASP A 411 -6.35 -5.49 -6.67
C ASP A 411 -7.47 -6.46 -7.11
N ARG A 412 -8.75 -6.06 -7.00
CA ARG A 412 -9.92 -6.81 -7.48
C ARG A 412 -10.40 -6.22 -8.83
N GLU A 413 -11.58 -5.59 -8.91
CA GLU A 413 -12.07 -4.90 -10.11
C GLU A 413 -11.62 -3.42 -10.11
N ASN A 414 -11.40 -2.84 -8.93
CA ASN A 414 -11.03 -1.44 -8.68
C ASN A 414 -12.08 -0.47 -9.25
N GLU A 415 -13.35 -0.85 -9.13
CA GLU A 415 -14.50 -0.21 -9.78
C GLU A 415 -15.56 0.18 -8.74
N GLY A 416 -16.54 0.97 -9.17
CA GLY A 416 -17.63 1.43 -8.32
C GLY A 416 -19.00 1.16 -8.94
N ASP A 417 -19.87 0.54 -8.16
CA ASP A 417 -21.24 0.22 -8.55
C ASP A 417 -22.22 1.20 -7.90
N LEU A 418 -23.18 1.70 -8.68
CA LEU A 418 -24.43 2.23 -8.14
C LEU A 418 -25.24 1.08 -7.56
N ILE A 419 -25.65 1.20 -6.30
CA ILE A 419 -26.45 0.19 -5.61
C ILE A 419 -27.69 0.84 -4.99
N ILE A 420 -28.83 0.18 -5.13
CA ILE A 420 -30.07 0.53 -4.43
C ILE A 420 -30.76 -0.78 -3.97
N PRO A 421 -31.32 -0.86 -2.74
CA PRO A 421 -32.11 -2.02 -2.33
C PRO A 421 -33.24 -2.26 -3.32
N ALA A 422 -33.43 -3.51 -3.76
CA ALA A 422 -34.24 -3.79 -4.94
C ALA A 422 -35.72 -3.41 -4.75
N GLN A 423 -36.23 -3.46 -3.50
CA GLN A 423 -37.57 -2.97 -3.16
C GLN A 423 -37.78 -1.47 -3.32
N MET A 424 -36.71 -0.70 -3.49
CA MET A 424 -36.70 0.75 -3.73
C MET A 424 -36.33 1.09 -5.19
N ALA A 425 -36.13 0.09 -6.06
CA ALA A 425 -35.72 0.27 -7.46
C ALA A 425 -36.87 0.81 -8.35
N THR A 426 -37.15 2.10 -8.22
CA THR A 426 -38.16 2.80 -9.04
C THR A 426 -37.74 2.93 -10.51
N PRO A 427 -38.68 3.20 -11.44
CA PRO A 427 -38.35 3.54 -12.83
C PRO A 427 -37.36 4.72 -12.95
N ALA A 428 -37.43 5.68 -12.03
CA ALA A 428 -36.49 6.80 -11.97
C ALA A 428 -35.06 6.35 -11.59
N ALA A 429 -34.93 5.45 -10.60
CA ALA A 429 -33.65 4.87 -10.21
C ALA A 429 -33.02 4.03 -11.34
N ILE A 430 -33.81 3.18 -12.01
CA ILE A 430 -33.36 2.40 -13.17
C ILE A 430 -32.95 3.32 -14.34
N ASN A 431 -33.70 4.40 -14.60
CA ASN A 431 -33.33 5.37 -15.61
C ASN A 431 -32.05 6.14 -15.27
N PHE A 432 -31.87 6.50 -13.98
CA PHE A 432 -30.65 7.12 -13.48
C PHE A 432 -29.44 6.20 -13.69
N MET A 433 -29.54 4.93 -13.27
CA MET A 433 -28.51 3.92 -13.50
C MET A 433 -28.16 3.75 -14.98
N ALA A 434 -29.15 3.71 -15.87
CA ALA A 434 -28.93 3.59 -17.31
C ALA A 434 -28.27 4.83 -17.95
N THR A 435 -28.54 6.03 -17.41
CA THR A 435 -28.05 7.31 -17.95
C THR A 435 -26.66 7.67 -17.40
N HIS A 436 -26.43 7.42 -16.11
CA HIS A 436 -25.28 7.89 -15.34
C HIS A 436 -24.30 6.78 -14.95
N GLY A 437 -24.78 5.59 -14.57
CA GLY A 437 -23.90 4.42 -14.41
C GLY A 437 -23.47 3.87 -15.78
N ARG A 438 -24.44 3.64 -16.66
CA ARG A 438 -24.30 3.13 -18.04
C ARG A 438 -23.81 1.67 -18.13
N GLY A 439 -23.39 1.05 -17.02
CA GLY A 439 -23.10 -0.37 -16.89
C GLY A 439 -24.32 -1.29 -17.07
N LEU A 440 -24.13 -2.57 -16.78
CA LEU A 440 -25.16 -3.59 -16.92
C LEU A 440 -26.02 -3.62 -15.65
N ILE A 441 -27.26 -3.13 -15.75
CA ILE A 441 -28.19 -3.15 -14.63
C ILE A 441 -28.55 -4.61 -14.27
N CYS A 442 -28.01 -5.08 -13.16
CA CYS A 442 -28.16 -6.43 -12.63
C CYS A 442 -29.00 -6.44 -11.35
N LEU A 443 -29.60 -7.59 -11.03
CA LEU A 443 -30.38 -7.81 -9.82
C LEU A 443 -29.68 -8.83 -8.92
N ALA A 444 -28.99 -8.37 -7.88
CA ALA A 444 -28.41 -9.25 -6.87
C ALA A 444 -29.51 -9.83 -5.97
N LEU A 445 -29.55 -11.16 -5.87
CA LEU A 445 -30.50 -11.92 -5.06
C LEU A 445 -29.75 -12.87 -4.13
N ASP A 446 -30.32 -13.14 -2.95
CA ASP A 446 -29.90 -14.28 -2.14
C ASP A 446 -30.21 -15.62 -2.84
N LYS A 447 -29.48 -16.67 -2.45
CA LYS A 447 -29.63 -18.01 -3.05
C LYS A 447 -31.04 -18.58 -2.85
N GLY A 448 -31.67 -18.39 -1.69
CA GLY A 448 -33.01 -18.92 -1.41
C GLY A 448 -34.05 -18.35 -2.36
N ARG A 449 -33.95 -17.05 -2.68
CA ARG A 449 -34.83 -16.41 -3.67
C ARG A 449 -34.55 -16.86 -5.10
N VAL A 450 -33.29 -17.05 -5.48
CA VAL A 450 -32.89 -17.63 -6.79
C VAL A 450 -33.50 -19.02 -6.97
N ASP A 451 -33.41 -19.87 -5.94
CA ASP A 451 -33.97 -21.22 -5.94
C ASP A 451 -35.52 -21.20 -5.98
N GLN A 452 -36.19 -20.30 -5.24
CA GLN A 452 -37.65 -20.15 -5.25
C GLN A 452 -38.20 -19.73 -6.63
N LEU A 453 -37.45 -18.92 -7.37
CA LEU A 453 -37.79 -18.49 -8.72
C LEU A 453 -37.42 -19.53 -9.79
N GLY A 454 -36.66 -20.57 -9.45
CA GLY A 454 -36.21 -21.61 -10.40
C GLY A 454 -35.20 -21.10 -11.44
N LEU A 455 -34.31 -20.18 -11.04
CA LEU A 455 -33.38 -19.53 -11.96
C LEU A 455 -32.08 -20.34 -12.17
N ASP A 456 -31.99 -21.01 -13.32
CA ASP A 456 -30.77 -21.73 -13.72
C ASP A 456 -29.56 -20.79 -13.91
N PRO A 457 -28.32 -21.23 -13.58
CA PRO A 457 -27.10 -20.53 -13.95
C PRO A 457 -26.97 -20.35 -15.47
N MET A 458 -26.59 -19.15 -15.93
CA MET A 458 -26.45 -18.84 -17.36
C MET A 458 -25.40 -19.72 -18.06
N SER A 459 -24.34 -20.11 -17.35
CA SER A 459 -23.33 -21.05 -17.83
C SER A 459 -23.15 -22.19 -16.83
N ARG A 460 -23.23 -23.44 -17.33
CA ARG A 460 -22.92 -24.67 -16.57
C ARG A 460 -21.44 -24.76 -16.15
N ASN A 461 -20.56 -24.00 -16.80
CA ASN A 461 -19.13 -23.97 -16.47
C ASN A 461 -18.65 -22.53 -16.61
N ASN A 462 -18.77 -21.76 -15.52
CA ASN A 462 -18.33 -20.38 -15.48
C ASN A 462 -16.80 -20.32 -15.44
N LYS A 463 -16.20 -19.83 -16.53
CA LYS A 463 -14.75 -19.66 -16.72
C LYS A 463 -14.31 -18.19 -16.65
N GLU A 464 -15.22 -17.29 -16.29
CA GLU A 464 -14.90 -15.88 -16.04
C GLU A 464 -14.02 -15.77 -14.79
N SER A 465 -13.05 -14.86 -14.84
CA SER A 465 -12.04 -14.58 -13.81
C SER A 465 -12.59 -14.39 -12.39
N MET A 466 -13.66 -13.61 -12.26
CA MET A 466 -14.30 -13.22 -10.99
C MET A 466 -15.45 -14.15 -10.59
N GLN A 467 -15.72 -15.17 -11.42
CA GLN A 467 -16.79 -16.15 -11.31
C GLN A 467 -18.15 -15.53 -10.98
N THR A 468 -18.47 -14.39 -11.60
CA THR A 468 -19.73 -13.67 -11.35
C THR A 468 -20.93 -14.56 -11.71
N ALA A 469 -21.81 -14.78 -10.72
CA ALA A 469 -22.80 -15.84 -10.74
C ALA A 469 -24.11 -15.42 -11.44
N PHE A 470 -24.01 -15.12 -12.74
CA PHE A 470 -25.17 -14.86 -13.60
C PHE A 470 -26.11 -16.06 -13.69
N THR A 471 -27.39 -15.81 -13.44
CA THR A 471 -28.49 -16.69 -13.83
C THR A 471 -28.97 -16.34 -15.26
N VAL A 472 -29.87 -17.15 -15.82
CA VAL A 472 -30.62 -16.78 -17.01
C VAL A 472 -31.33 -15.43 -16.83
N SER A 473 -31.37 -14.59 -17.87
CA SER A 473 -32.05 -13.30 -17.78
C SER A 473 -33.57 -13.45 -17.71
N ILE A 474 -34.23 -12.49 -17.07
CA ILE A 474 -35.65 -12.56 -16.72
C ILE A 474 -36.44 -11.33 -17.17
N GLU A 475 -37.74 -11.53 -17.35
CA GLU A 475 -38.75 -10.49 -17.53
C GLU A 475 -40.00 -10.81 -16.69
N ALA A 476 -40.75 -9.79 -16.25
CA ALA A 476 -42.06 -10.03 -15.65
C ALA A 476 -43.04 -10.55 -16.71
N LYS A 477 -43.82 -11.57 -16.39
CA LYS A 477 -44.82 -12.14 -17.31
C LYS A 477 -46.00 -11.19 -17.59
N LYS A 478 -46.23 -10.18 -16.74
CA LYS A 478 -47.35 -9.23 -16.83
C LYS A 478 -46.97 -7.83 -16.34
N GLY A 479 -47.51 -6.80 -17.00
CA GLY A 479 -47.30 -5.39 -16.65
C GLY A 479 -46.06 -4.76 -17.27
N VAL A 480 -45.52 -5.38 -18.32
CA VAL A 480 -44.40 -4.91 -19.15
C VAL A 480 -44.80 -4.96 -20.62
N THR A 481 -43.99 -4.37 -21.50
CA THR A 481 -44.20 -4.35 -22.95
C THR A 481 -43.09 -5.09 -23.69
N THR A 482 -41.94 -4.45 -23.86
CA THR A 482 -40.73 -5.01 -24.49
C THR A 482 -39.70 -5.43 -23.45
N GLY A 483 -39.86 -5.05 -22.18
CA GLY A 483 -38.97 -5.42 -21.09
C GLY A 483 -37.82 -4.43 -20.85
N ILE A 484 -37.26 -3.83 -21.91
CA ILE A 484 -36.05 -3.00 -21.81
C ILE A 484 -36.27 -1.60 -21.17
N SER A 485 -37.52 -1.11 -21.15
CA SER A 485 -37.85 0.22 -20.61
C SER A 485 -37.46 0.35 -19.13
N ALA A 486 -37.17 1.55 -18.64
CA ALA A 486 -36.86 1.73 -17.21
C ALA A 486 -38.05 1.36 -16.30
N ALA A 487 -39.29 1.53 -16.78
CA ALA A 487 -40.49 1.11 -16.08
C ALA A 487 -40.68 -0.42 -16.13
N ASP A 488 -40.40 -1.04 -17.27
CA ASP A 488 -40.52 -2.48 -17.47
C ASP A 488 -39.49 -3.22 -16.60
N ARG A 489 -38.22 -2.79 -16.62
CA ARG A 489 -37.17 -3.37 -15.77
C ARG A 489 -37.44 -3.18 -14.28
N ALA A 490 -37.92 -2.00 -13.85
CA ALA A 490 -38.34 -1.78 -12.46
C ALA A 490 -39.51 -2.70 -12.06
N ARG A 491 -40.47 -2.94 -12.98
CA ARG A 491 -41.56 -3.89 -12.77
C ARG A 491 -41.04 -5.33 -12.66
N THR A 492 -40.09 -5.73 -13.50
CA THR A 492 -39.43 -7.04 -13.45
C THR A 492 -38.67 -7.24 -12.15
N VAL A 493 -37.91 -6.25 -11.67
CA VAL A 493 -37.27 -6.29 -10.34
C VAL A 493 -38.33 -6.45 -9.23
N SER A 494 -39.40 -5.65 -9.25
CA SER A 494 -40.47 -5.72 -8.25
C SER A 494 -41.16 -7.09 -8.20
N VAL A 495 -41.40 -7.75 -9.34
CA VAL A 495 -41.96 -9.12 -9.38
C VAL A 495 -40.93 -10.14 -8.90
N ALA A 496 -39.66 -9.99 -9.29
CA ALA A 496 -38.59 -10.90 -8.93
C ALA A 496 -38.29 -10.92 -7.41
N ILE A 497 -38.57 -9.87 -6.65
CA ILE A 497 -38.30 -9.82 -5.19
C ILE A 497 -39.53 -10.07 -4.30
N ASP A 498 -40.75 -10.03 -4.87
CA ASP A 498 -42.00 -10.23 -4.13
C ASP A 498 -42.14 -11.69 -3.67
N ALA A 499 -42.08 -11.92 -2.35
CA ALA A 499 -42.13 -13.27 -1.76
C ALA A 499 -43.42 -14.06 -2.08
N THR A 500 -44.50 -13.38 -2.53
CA THR A 500 -45.74 -14.02 -3.00
C THR A 500 -45.67 -14.53 -4.45
N LYS A 501 -44.55 -14.25 -5.14
CA LYS A 501 -44.28 -14.59 -6.55
C LYS A 501 -43.29 -15.74 -6.66
N GLY A 502 -43.46 -16.56 -7.70
CA GLY A 502 -42.58 -17.68 -8.03
C GLY A 502 -42.25 -17.74 -9.52
N ALA A 503 -41.70 -18.88 -9.95
CA ALA A 503 -41.27 -19.12 -11.34
C ALA A 503 -42.35 -18.79 -12.39
N ASP A 504 -43.64 -19.00 -12.07
CA ASP A 504 -44.77 -18.76 -12.97
C ASP A 504 -45.10 -17.27 -13.21
N ASP A 505 -44.54 -16.33 -12.44
CA ASP A 505 -44.75 -14.89 -12.61
C ASP A 505 -43.67 -14.20 -13.46
N ILE A 506 -42.59 -14.92 -13.78
CA ILE A 506 -41.46 -14.47 -14.60
C ILE A 506 -41.35 -15.29 -15.90
N VAL A 507 -40.58 -14.79 -16.86
CA VAL A 507 -40.24 -15.48 -18.12
C VAL A 507 -38.76 -15.27 -18.44
N THR A 508 -38.20 -16.21 -19.21
CA THR A 508 -36.80 -16.20 -19.66
C THR A 508 -36.76 -16.48 -21.18
N PRO A 509 -35.92 -15.79 -21.96
CA PRO A 509 -35.02 -14.69 -21.56
C PRO A 509 -35.76 -13.37 -21.32
N GLY A 510 -35.05 -12.39 -20.75
CA GLY A 510 -35.52 -11.00 -20.57
C GLY A 510 -34.38 -9.99 -20.41
N HIS A 511 -34.69 -8.78 -19.93
CA HIS A 511 -33.77 -7.64 -19.88
C HIS A 511 -33.29 -7.25 -18.47
N VAL A 512 -33.68 -7.99 -17.44
CA VAL A 512 -33.05 -7.95 -16.11
C VAL A 512 -32.15 -9.16 -15.96
N PHE A 513 -30.95 -8.97 -15.41
CA PHE A 513 -29.92 -10.00 -15.28
C PHE A 513 -29.72 -10.33 -13.79
N PRO A 514 -30.30 -11.42 -13.26
CA PRO A 514 -30.14 -11.75 -11.86
C PRO A 514 -28.77 -12.39 -11.59
N LEU A 515 -28.17 -11.98 -10.47
CA LEU A 515 -26.91 -12.44 -9.93
C LEU A 515 -27.16 -13.13 -8.59
N MET A 516 -26.73 -14.38 -8.46
CA MET A 516 -26.84 -15.12 -7.20
C MET A 516 -25.68 -14.75 -6.28
N ALA A 517 -25.97 -14.09 -5.15
CA ALA A 517 -24.99 -13.94 -4.08
C ALA A 517 -24.66 -15.29 -3.45
N ARG A 518 -23.39 -15.52 -3.10
CA ARG A 518 -22.98 -16.73 -2.36
C ARG A 518 -23.54 -16.72 -0.94
N ASP A 519 -23.88 -17.91 -0.43
CA ASP A 519 -24.19 -18.11 0.98
C ASP A 519 -23.04 -17.57 1.85
N GLY A 520 -23.38 -16.85 2.92
CA GLY A 520 -22.40 -16.13 3.75
C GLY A 520 -22.00 -14.74 3.22
N GLY A 521 -22.34 -14.38 1.98
CA GLY A 521 -22.18 -13.03 1.43
C GLY A 521 -20.71 -12.57 1.30
N THR A 522 -20.44 -11.30 1.62
CA THR A 522 -19.11 -10.67 1.46
C THR A 522 -17.99 -11.32 2.25
N LEU A 523 -18.32 -12.07 3.31
CA LEU A 523 -17.38 -12.89 4.08
C LEU A 523 -16.85 -14.11 3.29
N VAL A 524 -17.56 -14.54 2.23
CA VAL A 524 -17.16 -15.64 1.33
C VAL A 524 -16.65 -15.11 -0.02
N ARG A 525 -17.28 -14.05 -0.55
CA ARG A 525 -16.86 -13.39 -1.80
C ARG A 525 -17.04 -11.88 -1.68
N ALA A 526 -15.93 -11.15 -1.64
CA ALA A 526 -15.90 -9.69 -1.56
C ALA A 526 -16.27 -9.02 -2.90
N GLY A 527 -17.48 -9.24 -3.42
CA GLY A 527 -17.98 -8.64 -4.66
C GLY A 527 -19.24 -7.80 -4.48
N HIS A 528 -19.53 -6.91 -5.45
CA HIS A 528 -20.69 -6.01 -5.43
C HIS A 528 -22.02 -6.77 -5.31
N THR A 529 -22.13 -7.95 -5.93
CA THR A 529 -23.29 -8.86 -5.80
C THR A 529 -23.60 -9.19 -4.34
N GLU A 530 -22.62 -9.73 -3.62
CA GLU A 530 -22.78 -10.08 -2.21
C GLU A 530 -22.99 -8.83 -1.35
N ALA A 531 -22.29 -7.73 -1.64
CA ALA A 531 -22.38 -6.50 -0.86
C ALA A 531 -23.75 -5.82 -0.94
N ALA A 532 -24.40 -5.85 -2.11
CA ALA A 532 -25.76 -5.33 -2.29
C ALA A 532 -26.82 -6.11 -1.49
N VAL A 533 -26.69 -7.44 -1.45
CA VAL A 533 -27.53 -8.33 -0.63
C VAL A 533 -27.27 -8.11 0.86
N ASP A 534 -26.01 -8.05 1.28
CA ASP A 534 -25.60 -7.86 2.67
C ASP A 534 -26.08 -6.51 3.25
N ILE A 535 -25.90 -5.40 2.54
CA ILE A 535 -26.33 -4.09 3.02
C ILE A 535 -27.86 -4.02 3.10
N SER A 536 -28.57 -4.61 2.13
CA SER A 536 -30.04 -4.64 2.17
C SER A 536 -30.55 -5.45 3.37
N ARG A 537 -29.90 -6.58 3.70
CA ARG A 537 -30.14 -7.33 4.94
C ARG A 537 -29.86 -6.49 6.19
N LEU A 538 -28.69 -5.86 6.29
CA LEU A 538 -28.28 -5.03 7.43
C LEU A 538 -29.16 -3.77 7.62
N ALA A 539 -29.70 -3.25 6.53
CA ALA A 539 -30.67 -2.15 6.54
C ALA A 539 -32.04 -2.57 7.11
N GLY A 540 -32.32 -3.88 7.21
CA GLY A 540 -33.62 -4.42 7.63
C GLY A 540 -34.62 -4.60 6.49
N LEU A 541 -34.13 -4.70 5.24
CA LEU A 541 -34.92 -4.79 4.01
C LEU A 541 -34.87 -6.22 3.43
N ASN A 542 -35.61 -6.45 2.35
CA ASN A 542 -35.46 -7.67 1.55
C ASN A 542 -33.98 -7.84 1.12
N PRO A 543 -33.38 -9.05 1.23
CA PRO A 543 -31.97 -9.29 0.92
C PRO A 543 -31.70 -9.33 -0.60
N SER A 544 -31.98 -8.23 -1.28
CA SER A 544 -31.77 -8.05 -2.72
C SER A 544 -31.47 -6.60 -3.07
N GLY A 545 -30.63 -6.40 -4.08
CA GLY A 545 -30.20 -5.07 -4.53
C GLY A 545 -30.11 -5.01 -6.05
N VAL A 546 -30.40 -3.85 -6.63
CA VAL A 546 -30.08 -3.58 -8.04
C VAL A 546 -28.71 -2.90 -8.08
N ILE A 547 -27.82 -3.41 -8.93
CA ILE A 547 -26.46 -2.90 -9.12
C ILE A 547 -26.23 -2.46 -10.57
N CYS A 548 -25.35 -1.49 -10.78
CA CYS A 548 -24.94 -1.01 -12.11
C CYS A 548 -23.55 -0.38 -12.02
N GLU A 549 -22.59 -0.89 -12.77
CA GLU A 549 -21.22 -0.37 -12.79
C GLU A 549 -21.19 1.07 -13.36
N ILE A 550 -20.28 1.92 -12.87
CA ILE A 550 -20.17 3.31 -13.31
C ILE A 550 -19.09 3.46 -14.38
N MET A 551 -19.48 3.95 -15.57
CA MET A 551 -18.58 4.33 -16.66
C MET A 551 -18.45 5.85 -16.80
N ASN A 552 -17.22 6.28 -17.06
CA ASN A 552 -16.87 7.62 -17.50
C ASN A 552 -17.51 7.95 -18.86
N GLU A 553 -17.54 9.25 -19.21
CA GLU A 553 -18.21 9.68 -20.44
C GLU A 553 -17.57 9.17 -21.74
N ASP A 554 -16.30 8.78 -21.70
CA ASP A 554 -15.56 8.17 -22.80
C ASP A 554 -15.72 6.64 -22.91
N GLY A 555 -16.49 6.02 -22.01
CA GLY A 555 -16.70 4.57 -21.96
C GLY A 555 -15.60 3.79 -21.21
N SER A 556 -14.66 4.46 -20.54
CA SER A 556 -13.79 3.81 -19.56
C SER A 556 -14.52 3.59 -18.22
N MET A 557 -14.09 2.62 -17.43
CA MET A 557 -14.66 2.40 -16.09
C MET A 557 -14.17 3.47 -15.11
N ALA A 558 -15.09 4.08 -14.37
CA ALA A 558 -14.79 5.11 -13.39
C ALA A 558 -14.00 4.54 -12.20
N ARG A 559 -12.96 5.26 -11.78
CA ARG A 559 -12.11 4.90 -10.62
C ARG A 559 -12.38 5.85 -9.45
N LEU A 560 -11.84 5.56 -8.26
CA LEU A 560 -12.18 6.30 -7.03
C LEU A 560 -12.14 7.83 -7.16
N ASP A 561 -11.12 8.38 -7.84
CA ASP A 561 -11.02 9.82 -8.10
C ASP A 561 -12.21 10.35 -8.95
N ASP A 562 -12.62 9.63 -10.00
CA ASP A 562 -13.79 9.96 -10.84
C ASP A 562 -15.10 9.83 -10.04
N LEU A 563 -15.18 8.78 -9.21
CA LEU A 563 -16.37 8.44 -8.41
C LEU A 563 -16.68 9.49 -7.35
N VAL A 564 -15.65 10.12 -6.74
CA VAL A 564 -15.86 11.23 -5.79
C VAL A 564 -16.57 12.41 -6.45
N ASP A 565 -16.14 12.83 -7.64
CA ASP A 565 -16.77 13.94 -8.36
C ASP A 565 -18.16 13.55 -8.89
N PHE A 566 -18.33 12.32 -9.37
CA PHE A 566 -19.63 11.76 -9.75
C PHE A 566 -20.62 11.79 -8.57
N ALA A 567 -20.19 11.31 -7.41
CA ALA A 567 -21.03 11.21 -6.22
C ALA A 567 -21.38 12.59 -5.65
N ARG A 568 -20.46 13.57 -5.67
CA ARG A 568 -20.80 14.98 -5.37
C ARG A 568 -21.88 15.53 -6.30
N LYS A 569 -21.69 15.38 -7.62
CA LYS A 569 -22.62 15.85 -8.66
C LYS A 569 -24.03 15.29 -8.51
N HIS A 570 -24.16 14.08 -7.97
CA HIS A 570 -25.42 13.36 -7.82
C HIS A 570 -25.88 13.20 -6.36
N SER A 571 -25.20 13.85 -5.40
CA SER A 571 -25.49 13.80 -3.96
C SER A 571 -25.58 12.38 -3.39
N LEU A 572 -24.69 11.49 -3.83
CA LEU A 572 -24.58 10.09 -3.39
C LEU A 572 -23.45 9.92 -2.37
N LYS A 573 -23.53 8.89 -1.53
CA LYS A 573 -22.45 8.47 -0.62
C LYS A 573 -21.69 7.27 -1.16
N ILE A 574 -20.41 7.16 -0.82
CA ILE A 574 -19.48 6.09 -1.22
C ILE A 574 -18.98 5.35 0.02
N GLY A 575 -19.13 4.02 0.05
CA GLY A 575 -18.49 3.12 1.02
C GLY A 575 -17.53 2.12 0.35
N THR A 576 -16.85 1.28 1.14
CA THR A 576 -15.99 0.22 0.60
C THR A 576 -16.42 -1.17 1.06
N ILE A 577 -16.30 -2.19 0.19
CA ILE A 577 -16.65 -3.59 0.53
C ILE A 577 -15.79 -4.10 1.71
N ARG A 578 -14.54 -3.66 1.85
CA ARG A 578 -13.71 -3.99 3.01
C ARG A 578 -14.29 -3.45 4.31
N ASP A 579 -14.79 -2.22 4.32
CA ASP A 579 -15.37 -1.63 5.54
C ASP A 579 -16.67 -2.38 5.92
N LEU A 580 -17.45 -2.84 4.92
CA LEU A 580 -18.56 -3.78 5.12
C LEU A 580 -18.12 -5.13 5.69
N ILE A 581 -17.06 -5.75 5.18
CA ILE A 581 -16.50 -7.00 5.72
C ILE A 581 -16.07 -6.79 7.18
N ALA A 582 -15.35 -5.70 7.48
CA ALA A 582 -14.91 -5.39 8.83
C ALA A 582 -16.10 -5.15 9.79
N TYR A 583 -17.16 -4.48 9.32
CA TYR A 583 -18.39 -4.29 10.07
C TYR A 583 -19.12 -5.61 10.33
N ARG A 584 -19.30 -6.44 9.30
CA ARG A 584 -19.93 -7.76 9.42
C ARG A 584 -19.14 -8.68 10.35
N MET A 585 -17.81 -8.67 10.29
CA MET A 585 -16.98 -9.46 11.20
C MET A 585 -17.14 -9.06 12.68
N ARG A 586 -17.43 -7.78 12.97
CA ARG A 586 -17.70 -7.31 14.34
C ARG A 586 -19.14 -7.57 14.80
N ASN A 587 -20.12 -7.46 13.90
CA ASN A 587 -21.55 -7.40 14.26
C ASN A 587 -22.36 -8.67 13.94
N ASP A 588 -21.95 -9.50 12.96
CA ASP A 588 -22.61 -10.80 12.72
C ASP A 588 -22.05 -11.85 13.69
N HIS A 589 -22.93 -12.70 14.26
CA HIS A 589 -22.54 -13.86 15.06
C HIS A 589 -22.19 -15.05 14.15
N LEU A 590 -20.90 -15.20 13.83
CA LEU A 590 -20.36 -16.11 12.80
C LEU A 590 -19.96 -17.48 13.34
N VAL A 591 -19.86 -17.63 14.66
CA VAL A 591 -19.47 -18.88 15.32
C VAL A 591 -20.63 -19.45 16.10
N GLU A 592 -20.70 -20.77 16.21
CA GLU A 592 -21.69 -21.48 17.04
C GLU A 592 -21.06 -22.68 17.71
N ARG A 593 -21.40 -22.85 18.98
CA ARG A 593 -20.88 -23.93 19.82
C ARG A 593 -21.68 -25.21 19.58
N ILE A 594 -21.01 -26.28 19.15
CA ILE A 594 -21.66 -27.54 18.72
C ILE A 594 -21.35 -28.76 19.60
N ASP A 595 -20.28 -28.75 20.39
CA ASP A 595 -19.91 -29.88 21.26
C ASP A 595 -19.10 -29.44 22.50
N GLU A 596 -19.08 -30.26 23.54
CA GLU A 596 -18.27 -30.09 24.76
C GLU A 596 -17.88 -31.44 25.36
N ARG A 597 -16.58 -31.64 25.65
CA ARG A 597 -16.07 -32.84 26.34
C ARG A 597 -14.93 -32.49 27.29
N SER A 598 -14.74 -33.27 28.34
CA SER A 598 -13.56 -33.18 29.21
C SER A 598 -12.55 -34.27 28.87
N PHE A 599 -11.26 -33.96 28.97
CA PHE A 599 -10.17 -34.94 28.81
C PHE A 599 -8.99 -34.61 29.72
N GLU A 600 -8.10 -35.58 29.93
CA GLU A 600 -6.85 -35.40 30.65
C GLU A 600 -5.67 -35.40 29.67
N SER A 601 -4.71 -34.50 29.90
CA SER A 601 -3.55 -34.28 29.04
C SER A 601 -2.26 -34.30 29.86
N ASP A 602 -1.21 -34.89 29.31
CA ASP A 602 0.17 -34.76 29.81
C ASP A 602 0.61 -33.28 29.95
N TYR A 603 -0.05 -32.37 29.22
CA TYR A 603 0.20 -30.93 29.23
C TYR A 603 -0.91 -30.22 29.99
N GLY A 604 -0.67 -29.87 31.25
CA GLY A 604 -1.61 -29.09 32.07
C GLY A 604 -2.76 -29.89 32.71
N GLY A 605 -2.79 -31.23 32.63
CA GLY A 605 -3.76 -32.08 33.33
C GLY A 605 -5.15 -32.06 32.68
N GLN A 606 -6.21 -31.95 33.49
CA GLN A 606 -7.59 -31.92 32.97
C GLN A 606 -7.94 -30.64 32.22
N TRP A 607 -8.63 -30.80 31.09
CA TRP A 607 -9.11 -29.74 30.19
C TRP A 607 -10.56 -29.95 29.80
N ARG A 608 -11.26 -28.84 29.54
CA ARG A 608 -12.54 -28.80 28.84
C ARG A 608 -12.28 -28.44 27.37
N LEU A 609 -12.63 -29.34 26.46
CA LEU A 609 -12.63 -29.11 25.01
C LEU A 609 -14.02 -28.64 24.58
N ILE A 610 -14.11 -27.48 23.93
CA ILE A 610 -15.35 -26.97 23.32
C ILE A 610 -15.15 -26.88 21.82
N THR A 611 -16.09 -27.39 21.02
CA THR A 611 -16.04 -27.26 19.56
C THR A 611 -16.97 -26.16 19.09
N TYR A 612 -16.45 -25.26 18.28
CA TYR A 612 -17.18 -24.22 17.55
C TYR A 612 -17.17 -24.53 16.05
N THR A 613 -18.29 -24.32 15.37
CA THR A 613 -18.35 -24.25 13.91
C THR A 613 -18.50 -22.81 13.44
N ASN A 614 -17.91 -22.48 12.31
CA ASN A 614 -18.11 -21.22 11.62
C ASN A 614 -19.31 -21.34 10.66
N LYS A 615 -20.38 -20.57 10.88
CA LYS A 615 -21.63 -20.62 10.11
C LYS A 615 -21.47 -20.25 8.63
N VAL A 616 -20.37 -19.60 8.27
CA VAL A 616 -20.06 -19.12 6.93
C VAL A 616 -19.19 -20.10 6.14
N SER A 617 -18.16 -20.68 6.77
CA SER A 617 -17.24 -21.61 6.10
C SER A 617 -17.50 -23.09 6.38
N GLY A 618 -18.30 -23.42 7.39
CA GLY A 618 -18.45 -24.77 7.94
C GLY A 618 -17.21 -25.29 8.69
N GLY A 619 -16.13 -24.50 8.77
CA GLY A 619 -14.88 -24.91 9.43
C GLY A 619 -14.99 -24.96 10.95
N GLU A 620 -14.29 -25.91 11.58
CA GLU A 620 -14.27 -26.06 13.03
C GLU A 620 -13.10 -25.31 13.69
N ALA A 621 -13.38 -24.72 14.84
CA ALA A 621 -12.39 -24.24 15.80
C ALA A 621 -12.61 -24.94 17.14
N TYR A 622 -11.54 -25.16 17.89
CA TYR A 622 -11.61 -25.82 19.20
C TYR A 622 -11.15 -24.88 20.30
N VAL A 623 -11.70 -24.99 21.50
CA VAL A 623 -11.25 -24.24 22.68
C VAL A 623 -10.81 -25.23 23.74
N LEU A 624 -9.57 -25.09 24.20
CA LEU A 624 -9.10 -25.71 25.43
C LEU A 624 -9.31 -24.72 26.57
N GLN A 625 -10.28 -24.98 27.44
CA GLN A 625 -10.56 -24.18 28.63
C GLN A 625 -10.04 -24.89 29.89
N LYS A 626 -9.30 -24.13 30.71
CA LYS A 626 -8.86 -24.48 32.06
C LYS A 626 -9.62 -23.61 33.06
N GLY A 627 -10.22 -24.21 34.07
CA GLY A 627 -11.02 -23.49 35.07
C GLY A 627 -12.23 -22.76 34.44
N HIS A 628 -12.65 -21.67 35.07
CA HIS A 628 -13.75 -20.83 34.61
C HIS A 628 -13.25 -19.45 34.16
N VAL A 629 -13.89 -18.86 33.16
CA VAL A 629 -13.79 -17.43 32.88
C VAL A 629 -14.57 -16.70 33.98
N VAL A 630 -13.92 -15.76 34.68
CA VAL A 630 -14.51 -15.02 35.80
C VAL A 630 -14.82 -13.59 35.33
N PRO A 631 -16.09 -13.14 35.36
CA PRO A 631 -16.44 -11.78 34.93
C PRO A 631 -15.70 -10.70 35.73
N GLY A 632 -15.02 -9.80 35.03
CA GLY A 632 -14.24 -8.71 35.63
C GLY A 632 -12.81 -9.07 36.05
N GLU A 633 -12.35 -10.30 35.79
CA GLU A 633 -10.94 -10.70 35.99
C GLU A 633 -10.26 -10.99 34.63
N PRO A 634 -9.03 -10.51 34.39
CA PRO A 634 -8.31 -10.81 33.15
C PRO A 634 -8.06 -12.30 32.95
N THR A 635 -8.56 -12.85 31.84
CA THR A 635 -8.37 -14.27 31.50
C THR A 635 -7.05 -14.48 30.76
N LEU A 636 -6.21 -15.44 31.19
CA LEU A 636 -5.03 -15.84 30.43
C LEU A 636 -5.46 -16.53 29.14
N ALA A 637 -5.26 -15.89 28.00
CA ALA A 637 -5.85 -16.29 26.72
C ALA A 637 -4.82 -16.45 25.61
N ARG A 638 -5.06 -17.40 24.70
CA ARG A 638 -4.26 -17.61 23.50
C ARG A 638 -5.14 -17.92 22.30
N VAL A 639 -4.95 -17.21 21.19
CA VAL A 639 -5.42 -17.67 19.87
C VAL A 639 -4.24 -18.37 19.17
N HIS A 640 -4.47 -19.58 18.69
CA HIS A 640 -3.44 -20.49 18.20
C HIS A 640 -3.85 -21.15 16.86
N PRO A 641 -3.33 -20.65 15.73
CA PRO A 641 -3.45 -21.37 14.46
C PRO A 641 -2.58 -22.63 14.51
N ILE A 642 -3.19 -23.81 14.40
CA ILE A 642 -2.48 -25.09 14.61
C ILE A 642 -1.53 -25.40 13.45
N SER A 643 -0.32 -25.88 13.76
CA SER A 643 0.66 -26.34 12.78
C SER A 643 0.85 -27.85 12.87
N VAL A 644 0.56 -28.58 11.78
CA VAL A 644 0.86 -30.02 11.73
C VAL A 644 2.37 -30.28 11.86
N PHE A 645 3.22 -29.37 11.39
CA PHE A 645 4.66 -29.50 11.54
C PHE A 645 5.12 -29.25 12.99
N ASP A 646 4.72 -28.12 13.60
CA ASP A 646 5.26 -27.69 14.89
C ASP A 646 4.58 -28.37 16.09
N ASP A 647 3.26 -28.57 16.03
CA ASP A 647 2.42 -29.01 17.16
C ASP A 647 2.05 -30.50 17.07
N VAL A 648 1.95 -31.09 15.87
CA VAL A 648 1.63 -32.53 15.70
C VAL A 648 2.88 -33.39 15.45
N LEU A 649 3.71 -33.02 14.47
CA LEU A 649 4.92 -33.77 14.10
C LEU A 649 6.17 -33.35 14.91
N GLY A 650 6.11 -32.23 15.63
CA GLY A 650 7.16 -31.77 16.55
C GLY A 650 8.45 -31.30 15.88
N GLN A 651 8.34 -30.65 14.71
CA GLN A 651 9.47 -30.11 13.94
C GLN A 651 10.42 -29.27 14.82
N PRO A 652 11.75 -29.50 14.75
CA PRO A 652 12.71 -28.67 15.47
C PRO A 652 12.72 -27.22 14.98
N GLY A 653 12.55 -26.26 15.89
CA GLY A 653 12.61 -24.83 15.60
C GLY A 653 12.00 -23.97 16.72
N PRO A 654 11.96 -22.64 16.55
CA PRO A 654 11.43 -21.71 17.56
C PRO A 654 9.94 -21.87 17.88
N ARG A 655 9.18 -22.54 17.00
CA ARG A 655 7.74 -22.83 17.17
C ARG A 655 7.47 -24.24 17.71
N LYS A 656 8.49 -25.07 17.91
CA LYS A 656 8.35 -26.48 18.33
C LYS A 656 7.44 -26.59 19.56
N ARG A 657 6.36 -27.37 19.46
CA ARG A 657 5.43 -27.65 20.57
C ARG A 657 4.83 -26.39 21.21
N THR A 658 4.56 -25.34 20.41
CA THR A 658 4.02 -24.08 20.95
C THR A 658 2.66 -24.29 21.61
N LEU A 659 1.80 -25.14 21.05
CA LEU A 659 0.53 -25.51 21.66
C LEU A 659 0.73 -26.15 23.04
N GLN A 660 1.56 -27.20 23.14
CA GLN A 660 1.78 -27.94 24.38
C GLN A 660 2.45 -27.09 25.46
N ARG A 661 3.37 -26.19 25.09
CA ARG A 661 3.97 -25.21 26.02
C ARG A 661 2.93 -24.22 26.55
N ALA A 662 2.02 -23.74 25.71
CA ALA A 662 0.93 -22.87 26.15
C ALA A 662 -0.09 -23.60 27.05
N MET A 663 -0.37 -24.88 26.76
CA MET A 663 -1.15 -25.75 27.65
C MET A 663 -0.44 -25.93 29.01
N GLY A 664 0.88 -26.13 29.02
CA GLY A 664 1.67 -26.17 30.26
C GLY A 664 1.51 -24.89 31.08
N ALA A 665 1.77 -23.73 30.47
CA ALA A 665 1.69 -22.42 31.15
C ALA A 665 0.29 -22.10 31.72
N ILE A 666 -0.78 -22.37 30.97
CA ILE A 666 -2.16 -22.18 31.47
C ILE A 666 -2.51 -23.25 32.52
N GLY A 667 -1.97 -24.46 32.40
CA GLY A 667 -2.09 -25.52 33.41
C GLY A 667 -1.46 -25.14 34.75
N GLU A 668 -0.28 -24.52 34.73
CA GLU A 668 0.41 -23.98 35.91
C GLU A 668 -0.30 -22.75 36.50
N HIS A 669 -0.86 -21.87 35.65
CA HIS A 669 -1.68 -20.73 36.06
C HIS A 669 -3.02 -21.16 36.70
N GLY A 670 -3.55 -22.32 36.33
CA GLY A 670 -4.77 -22.92 36.90
C GLY A 670 -6.08 -22.49 36.22
N SER A 671 -6.09 -21.37 35.48
CA SER A 671 -7.21 -20.92 34.65
C SER A 671 -6.73 -20.28 33.35
N GLY A 672 -7.55 -20.37 32.28
CA GLY A 672 -7.26 -19.74 30.99
C GLY A 672 -7.90 -20.46 29.79
N VAL A 673 -7.73 -19.91 28.60
CA VAL A 673 -8.31 -20.42 27.35
C VAL A 673 -7.32 -20.44 26.19
N ILE A 674 -7.34 -21.51 25.38
CA ILE A 674 -6.62 -21.60 24.10
C ILE A 674 -7.63 -21.86 22.98
N VAL A 675 -7.85 -20.87 22.11
CA VAL A 675 -8.64 -21.01 20.89
C VAL A 675 -7.74 -21.54 19.77
N ILE A 676 -8.02 -22.75 19.30
CA ILE A 676 -7.30 -23.46 18.24
C ILE A 676 -8.05 -23.27 16.92
N LEU A 677 -7.38 -22.67 15.92
CA LEU A 677 -7.93 -22.46 14.58
C LEU A 677 -7.34 -23.50 13.61
N THR A 678 -8.21 -24.25 12.93
CA THR A 678 -7.82 -25.39 12.08
C THR A 678 -7.65 -25.05 10.60
N ASN A 679 -7.84 -23.78 10.21
CA ASN A 679 -8.07 -23.35 8.83
C ASN A 679 -6.98 -23.71 7.79
N ARG A 680 -5.78 -24.17 8.18
CA ARG A 680 -4.79 -24.77 7.24
C ARG A 680 -3.97 -25.88 7.88
N ILE A 681 -3.93 -27.03 7.21
CA ILE A 681 -2.90 -28.06 7.40
C ILE A 681 -1.77 -27.83 6.37
N GLY A 682 -0.63 -27.29 6.81
CA GLY A 682 0.63 -27.34 6.06
C GLY A 682 0.91 -26.24 5.01
N GLY A 683 0.84 -24.95 5.39
CA GLY A 683 1.35 -23.84 4.57
C GLY A 683 2.19 -22.85 5.39
N ASP A 684 3.28 -22.33 4.83
CA ASP A 684 4.30 -21.56 5.58
C ASP A 684 3.91 -20.12 5.95
N GLU A 685 3.05 -19.45 5.17
CA GLU A 685 2.59 -18.07 5.43
C GLU A 685 1.08 -17.92 5.23
N TRP A 686 0.44 -17.19 6.16
CA TRP A 686 -0.96 -16.76 6.08
C TRP A 686 -1.04 -15.45 5.29
N THR A 687 -1.96 -15.34 4.34
CA THR A 687 -2.32 -14.06 3.71
C THR A 687 -2.92 -13.11 4.74
N ARG A 688 -2.88 -11.80 4.47
CA ARG A 688 -3.40 -10.78 5.40
C ARG A 688 -4.88 -11.01 5.71
N ASP A 689 -5.69 -11.28 4.70
CA ASP A 689 -7.12 -11.55 4.85
C ASP A 689 -7.41 -12.82 5.66
N GLU A 690 -6.56 -13.85 5.56
CA GLU A 690 -6.67 -15.03 6.44
C GLU A 690 -6.29 -14.69 7.89
N GLN A 691 -5.29 -13.82 8.12
CA GLN A 691 -4.94 -13.36 9.47
C GLN A 691 -6.08 -12.54 10.09
N ASP A 692 -6.63 -11.58 9.34
CA ASP A 692 -7.74 -10.74 9.81
C ASP A 692 -8.99 -11.60 10.08
N ARG A 693 -9.34 -12.56 9.20
CA ARG A 693 -10.42 -13.54 9.44
C ARG A 693 -10.17 -14.40 10.67
N ASN A 694 -8.95 -14.91 10.87
CA ASN A 694 -8.58 -15.71 12.03
C ASN A 694 -8.69 -14.89 13.34
N ILE A 695 -8.28 -13.61 13.32
CA ILE A 695 -8.44 -12.69 14.45
C ILE A 695 -9.93 -12.48 14.75
N GLY A 696 -10.76 -12.25 13.74
CA GLY A 696 -12.21 -12.10 13.92
C GLY A 696 -12.88 -13.34 14.52
N ILE A 697 -12.62 -14.53 13.95
CA ILE A 697 -13.14 -15.80 14.48
C ILE A 697 -12.67 -16.04 15.93
N GLY A 698 -11.38 -15.84 16.20
CA GLY A 698 -10.82 -15.99 17.56
C GLY A 698 -11.45 -15.02 18.55
N SER A 699 -11.68 -13.77 18.14
CA SER A 699 -12.30 -12.73 18.97
C SER A 699 -13.77 -13.05 19.27
N GLN A 700 -14.55 -13.49 18.27
CA GLN A 700 -15.93 -13.90 18.52
C GLN A 700 -16.04 -15.10 19.47
N ILE A 701 -15.14 -16.08 19.36
CA ILE A 701 -15.09 -17.23 20.28
C ILE A 701 -14.74 -16.77 21.70
N LEU A 702 -13.77 -15.87 21.87
CA LEU A 702 -13.42 -15.33 23.19
C LEU A 702 -14.59 -14.55 23.81
N ALA A 703 -15.29 -13.73 23.03
CA ALA A 703 -16.46 -12.98 23.49
C ALA A 703 -17.64 -13.92 23.86
N ASP A 704 -17.90 -14.97 23.08
CA ASP A 704 -18.92 -15.99 23.38
C ASP A 704 -18.63 -16.77 24.68
N LEU A 705 -17.35 -16.99 25.00
CA LEU A 705 -16.90 -17.57 26.27
C LEU A 705 -17.03 -16.60 27.47
N GLY A 706 -17.45 -15.35 27.25
CA GLY A 706 -17.55 -14.31 28.27
C GLY A 706 -16.21 -13.68 28.66
N VAL A 707 -15.17 -13.81 27.83
CA VAL A 707 -13.91 -13.09 28.03
C VAL A 707 -14.14 -11.62 27.64
N HIS A 708 -13.66 -10.70 28.48
CA HIS A 708 -13.63 -9.27 28.20
C HIS A 708 -12.19 -8.78 28.33
N ASP A 709 -11.64 -8.78 29.54
CA ASP A 709 -10.23 -8.54 29.79
C ASP A 709 -9.41 -9.82 29.60
N MET A 710 -8.25 -9.72 28.95
CA MET A 710 -7.33 -10.84 28.78
C MET A 710 -5.84 -10.49 28.91
N VAL A 711 -5.09 -11.44 29.48
CA VAL A 711 -3.63 -11.49 29.39
C VAL A 711 -3.27 -12.33 28.17
N LEU A 712 -2.65 -11.73 27.14
CA LEU A 712 -2.36 -12.43 25.90
C LEU A 712 -1.08 -13.28 26.02
N LEU A 713 -1.23 -14.60 25.97
CA LEU A 713 -0.13 -15.56 26.01
C LEU A 713 0.51 -15.72 24.62
N SER A 714 1.57 -14.94 24.37
CA SER A 714 2.23 -14.84 23.05
C SER A 714 3.70 -14.41 23.13
N ASN A 715 4.54 -15.01 22.28
CA ASN A 715 5.95 -14.61 22.08
C ASN A 715 6.10 -13.42 21.13
N THR A 716 5.01 -12.91 20.57
CA THR A 716 4.96 -11.70 19.74
C THR A 716 3.89 -10.75 20.26
N ARG A 717 4.08 -9.45 20.03
CA ARG A 717 3.04 -8.43 20.22
C ARG A 717 2.41 -8.13 18.85
N PRO A 718 1.34 -8.85 18.44
CA PRO A 718 0.62 -8.52 17.22
C PRO A 718 -0.08 -7.16 17.34
N GLU A 719 -0.11 -6.41 16.24
CA GLU A 719 -0.89 -5.17 16.09
C GLU A 719 -2.36 -5.56 15.85
N LEU A 720 -3.09 -5.85 16.94
CA LEU A 720 -4.47 -6.31 16.89
C LEU A 720 -5.41 -5.11 16.79
N VAL A 721 -5.93 -4.88 15.59
CA VAL A 721 -6.85 -3.77 15.31
C VAL A 721 -8.28 -4.16 15.68
N ALA A 722 -8.99 -3.26 16.37
CA ALA A 722 -10.43 -3.33 16.65
C ALA A 722 -10.92 -4.52 17.51
N LEU A 723 -10.13 -4.95 18.51
CA LEU A 723 -10.60 -5.87 19.56
C LEU A 723 -11.78 -5.28 20.38
N ASP A 724 -11.78 -3.97 20.61
CA ASP A 724 -12.85 -3.25 21.31
C ASP A 724 -14.22 -3.46 20.64
N GLY A 725 -14.23 -3.65 19.31
CA GLY A 725 -15.42 -3.96 18.52
C GLY A 725 -16.03 -5.35 18.78
N TYR A 726 -15.33 -6.20 19.53
CA TYR A 726 -15.80 -7.49 20.05
C TYR A 726 -16.01 -7.46 21.58
N GLY A 727 -15.82 -6.30 22.23
CA GLY A 727 -15.84 -6.19 23.69
C GLY A 727 -14.64 -6.86 24.39
N LEU A 728 -13.48 -6.90 23.71
CA LEU A 728 -12.24 -7.51 24.20
C LEU A 728 -11.13 -6.47 24.42
N THR A 729 -10.43 -6.58 25.55
CA THR A 729 -9.31 -5.70 25.94
C THR A 729 -8.11 -6.56 26.34
N ILE A 730 -6.90 -6.21 25.85
CA ILE A 730 -5.66 -6.83 26.32
C ILE A 730 -5.10 -6.00 27.47
N THR A 731 -5.08 -6.57 28.67
CA THR A 731 -4.57 -5.89 29.88
C THR A 731 -3.07 -6.10 30.07
N ASP A 732 -2.52 -7.24 29.66
CA ASP A 732 -1.08 -7.52 29.71
C ASP A 732 -0.65 -8.59 28.68
N HIS A 733 0.66 -8.82 28.52
CA HIS A 733 1.25 -9.84 27.66
C HIS A 733 2.16 -10.78 28.44
N MET A 734 1.89 -12.08 28.35
CA MET A 734 2.75 -13.13 28.93
C MET A 734 3.49 -13.88 27.81
N PRO A 735 4.83 -14.05 27.88
CA PRO A 735 5.55 -14.90 26.95
C PRO A 735 5.26 -16.39 27.24
N ILE A 736 5.32 -17.22 26.21
CA ILE A 736 5.18 -18.68 26.30
C ILE A 736 6.53 -19.26 26.78
N PRO A 737 6.60 -19.93 27.96
CA PRO A 737 7.82 -20.58 28.46
C PRO A 737 8.47 -21.49 27.40
N GLU A 738 9.79 -21.65 27.42
CA GLU A 738 10.57 -22.36 26.37
C GLU A 738 10.37 -23.88 26.28
#